data_AF-A0A2U9CG71-F1
#
_entry.id   AF-A0A2U9CG71-F1
#
_cell.length_a   1.000
_cell.length_b   1.000
_cell.length_c   1.000
_cell.angle_alpha   90.00
_cell.angle_beta   90.00
_cell.angle_gamma   90.00
#
_symmetry.space_group_name_H-M   'P 1'
#
loop_
_entity.id
_entity.type
_entity.pdbx_description
1 polymer ?
#
loop_
_entity_poly.entity_id
_entity_poly.type
_entity_poly.pdbx_seq_one_letter_code
_entity_poly.pdbx_strand_id
1 'polypeptide(L)'
;MRRDGGGEPGGEEVRQEEMRRDGGGEPGGEEVRQEEMRGTGGGETEGEDVRETEALSHPHPPNTLANKKNTRARHQADLHLDNQSDASGPERAQDTDTDRVTATSPGQLHHGDKMPNKTKKDKETNKSAKSSLKINNNTSSGKDAAADSCDEAQQQQSGSKRPSNSTPPPTQLNKIKYSGGPQLVKKERRHSSSRFSLTKNRELQKLTALKDAPPPEREELFVQKLRQCCVLFDFLSDPLSDLKYKEVKRAGLNEMVDYITHNSDVVTESIYPEAVVMFSVNLFRTLPPSSNPTGAEFDPEEDEPTLESAWPHLQLVYEFFLRFLESPDFQPNVAKKYIDQKFVMSLLELFDSEDPRERDFLKTILHRIYGKFLGLRAYVRRQINNIFYRFIYETEHHNGIAELLEILGSIINGFALPLKEEHKMFLIRVLLPLHKVKSLSVYHPQLAYCVVQFLEKDSSLTEPVIMGLLKFWPKTHSPKEVMFLNELEEILDVIEPNEFVKVQEPLFRQLAKCVSSPHFQVAERALYYWNNEYIMSLISDNAAKILPIMFPALYKNSKSHWNKTIHGLIYNALKLFMEMNQKLFDDCTQQYKAEKQREKYKVKEREEVWYKIEELARQNPQYMLYSDSVAVYSMETETPTAEDIQLLKKTVETEASQGVKDLKKDKVLTRRKSELPQDVYTIKALEAHKRAEEYLTANQEAL
;
A
#
# COMPACT_ATOMS: atom_id res chain seq x y z
N MET A 1 -24.69 -46.04 -64.98
CA MET A 1 -23.32 -46.24 -65.52
C MET A 1 -22.36 -46.49 -64.35
N ARG A 2 -21.29 -47.26 -64.61
CA ARG A 2 -20.03 -47.47 -63.86
C ARG A 2 -19.85 -46.71 -62.51
N ARG A 3 -19.67 -47.41 -61.37
CA ARG A 3 -18.41 -47.96 -60.77
C ARG A 3 -17.68 -46.94 -59.89
N ASP A 4 -17.02 -47.23 -58.77
CA ASP A 4 -16.94 -48.38 -57.82
C ASP A 4 -16.70 -47.75 -56.40
N GLY A 5 -17.04 -48.34 -55.25
CA GLY A 5 -16.27 -49.35 -54.49
C GLY A 5 -15.01 -48.77 -53.81
N GLY A 6 -14.68 -48.97 -52.52
CA GLY A 6 -15.31 -49.69 -51.39
C GLY A 6 -14.24 -50.13 -50.36
N GLY A 7 -14.57 -50.31 -49.07
CA GLY A 7 -13.63 -50.88 -48.08
C GLY A 7 -13.79 -50.44 -46.59
N GLU A 8 -14.41 -51.30 -45.78
CA GLU A 8 -14.36 -51.35 -44.29
C GLU A 8 -13.40 -52.52 -43.86
N PRO A 9 -13.30 -53.06 -42.61
CA PRO A 9 -14.04 -52.79 -41.36
C PRO A 9 -13.28 -52.88 -39.99
N GLY A 10 -14.01 -52.65 -38.89
CA GLY A 10 -13.78 -53.23 -37.55
C GLY A 10 -13.10 -52.32 -36.48
N GLY A 11 -13.56 -52.26 -35.22
CA GLY A 11 -14.77 -52.83 -34.58
C GLY A 11 -14.81 -52.63 -33.04
N GLU A 12 -16.01 -52.77 -32.43
CA GLU A 12 -16.33 -53.10 -30.99
C GLU A 12 -15.79 -52.17 -29.85
N GLU A 13 -16.35 -52.01 -28.64
CA GLU A 13 -17.70 -52.14 -28.00
C GLU A 13 -17.87 -50.91 -27.05
N VAL A 14 -19.01 -50.41 -26.53
CA VAL A 14 -20.40 -50.88 -26.23
C VAL A 14 -20.66 -51.37 -24.78
N ARG A 15 -21.03 -50.42 -23.89
CA ARG A 15 -21.88 -50.51 -22.66
C ARG A 15 -21.69 -51.65 -21.62
N GLN A 16 -21.62 -51.26 -20.33
CA GLN A 16 -22.69 -51.59 -19.35
C GLN A 16 -22.65 -50.77 -18.03
N GLU A 17 -23.64 -50.99 -17.15
CA GLU A 17 -24.12 -50.08 -16.09
C GLU A 17 -24.79 -50.86 -14.92
N GLU A 18 -24.83 -50.28 -13.70
CA GLU A 18 -25.48 -50.75 -12.43
C GLU A 18 -25.07 -52.14 -11.86
N MET A 19 -24.85 -52.35 -10.56
CA MET A 19 -25.79 -52.31 -9.41
C MET A 19 -24.98 -52.19 -8.08
N ARG A 20 -25.44 -51.57 -6.98
CA ARG A 20 -26.50 -51.96 -5.99
C ARG A 20 -26.31 -53.38 -5.40
N ARG A 21 -26.59 -53.69 -4.11
CA ARG A 21 -26.85 -52.95 -2.85
C ARG A 21 -26.84 -54.00 -1.70
N ASP A 22 -26.88 -53.53 -0.44
CA ASP A 22 -27.20 -54.25 0.82
C ASP A 22 -26.02 -54.83 1.64
N GLY A 23 -26.11 -54.94 2.98
CA GLY A 23 -27.15 -54.37 3.86
C GLY A 23 -27.32 -55.09 5.23
N GLY A 24 -26.93 -54.42 6.33
CA GLY A 24 -27.30 -54.77 7.71
C GLY A 24 -26.24 -55.56 8.52
N GLY A 25 -26.17 -55.32 9.83
CA GLY A 25 -25.34 -56.12 10.77
C GLY A 25 -24.60 -55.34 11.87
N GLU A 26 -25.32 -54.77 12.83
CA GLU A 26 -24.78 -54.38 14.17
C GLU A 26 -24.66 -55.62 15.10
N PRO A 27 -24.16 -55.55 16.37
CA PRO A 27 -23.56 -54.41 17.11
C PRO A 27 -22.23 -54.75 17.84
N GLY A 28 -21.66 -53.76 18.56
CA GLY A 28 -20.99 -53.99 19.85
C GLY A 28 -19.49 -53.65 19.91
N GLY A 29 -19.11 -52.80 20.88
CA GLY A 29 -17.70 -52.46 21.12
C GLY A 29 -17.46 -51.10 21.78
N GLU A 30 -18.06 -50.82 22.94
CA GLU A 30 -17.59 -49.73 23.80
C GLU A 30 -16.25 -50.12 24.46
N GLU A 31 -15.25 -49.23 24.46
CA GLU A 31 -14.26 -49.24 25.54
C GLU A 31 -14.02 -47.82 26.06
N VAL A 32 -14.64 -47.52 27.20
CA VAL A 32 -14.41 -46.30 27.97
C VAL A 32 -13.08 -46.40 28.69
N ARG A 33 -12.26 -45.35 28.67
CA ARG A 33 -11.19 -45.13 29.66
C ARG A 33 -11.23 -43.71 30.21
N GLN A 34 -11.93 -43.57 31.33
CA GLN A 34 -11.78 -42.46 32.26
C GLN A 34 -10.93 -42.91 33.46
N GLU A 35 -10.29 -41.93 34.09
CA GLU A 35 -9.79 -41.92 35.48
C GLU A 35 -8.95 -43.09 36.03
N GLU A 36 -7.75 -42.76 36.51
CA GLU A 36 -7.38 -43.23 37.85
C GLU A 36 -6.82 -42.04 38.66
N MET A 37 -7.59 -41.56 39.65
CA MET A 37 -7.04 -40.72 40.71
C MET A 37 -6.48 -41.59 41.83
N ARG A 38 -5.27 -41.30 42.30
CA ARG A 38 -4.86 -41.58 43.68
C ARG A 38 -4.15 -40.37 44.28
N GLY A 39 -4.77 -39.81 45.32
CA GLY A 39 -4.13 -38.88 46.26
C GLY A 39 -3.68 -39.58 47.54
N THR A 40 -3.40 -38.78 48.58
CA THR A 40 -2.60 -39.07 49.78
C THR A 40 -1.10 -39.28 49.46
N GLY A 41 -0.12 -38.70 50.18
CA GLY A 41 -0.09 -38.01 51.48
C GLY A 41 0.76 -38.83 52.47
N GLY A 42 1.58 -38.28 53.37
CA GLY A 42 1.96 -36.89 53.70
C GLY A 42 3.09 -36.91 54.77
N GLY A 43 3.51 -35.75 55.28
CA GLY A 43 4.63 -35.57 56.24
C GLY A 43 5.63 -34.52 55.71
N GLU A 44 5.84 -33.37 56.35
CA GLU A 44 6.52 -33.12 57.64
C GLU A 44 8.05 -33.31 57.51
N THR A 45 8.93 -32.38 57.93
CA THR A 45 8.88 -31.40 59.04
C THR A 45 9.56 -30.05 58.72
N GLU A 46 9.30 -29.04 59.57
CA GLU A 46 10.18 -27.92 59.99
C GLU A 46 10.85 -26.97 58.93
N GLY A 47 10.86 -25.63 59.10
CA GLY A 47 10.15 -24.77 60.05
C GLY A 47 10.91 -23.48 60.40
N GLU A 48 10.23 -22.31 60.37
CA GLU A 48 10.41 -21.19 61.33
C GLU A 48 9.31 -20.11 61.13
N ASP A 49 8.65 -19.71 62.23
CA ASP A 49 7.55 -18.73 62.31
C ASP A 49 8.04 -17.35 62.77
N VAL A 50 7.58 -16.26 62.12
CA VAL A 50 6.93 -15.09 62.76
C VAL A 50 6.15 -14.34 61.66
N ARG A 51 4.86 -13.95 61.73
CA ARG A 51 3.96 -13.44 62.81
C ARG A 51 4.42 -12.09 63.39
N GLU A 52 3.59 -11.10 63.72
CA GLU A 52 2.15 -10.79 63.53
C GLU A 52 2.07 -9.21 63.65
N THR A 53 1.01 -8.44 63.39
CA THR A 53 -0.45 -8.67 63.33
C THR A 53 -1.16 -7.62 62.41
N GLU A 54 -2.49 -7.67 62.39
CA GLU A 54 -3.52 -6.62 62.17
C GLU A 54 -3.19 -5.13 62.45
N ALA A 55 -3.99 -4.12 62.04
CA ALA A 55 -5.00 -3.94 60.98
C ALA A 55 -5.51 -2.48 60.99
N LEU A 56 -6.09 -1.96 59.90
CA LEU A 56 -6.99 -0.79 59.93
C LEU A 56 -7.86 -0.69 58.65
N SER A 57 -9.18 -0.72 58.80
CA SER A 57 -10.17 -0.42 57.75
C SER A 57 -10.59 1.06 57.81
N HIS A 58 -11.07 1.71 56.73
CA HIS A 58 -12.48 1.83 56.29
C HIS A 58 -12.62 3.22 55.57
N PRO A 59 -13.77 3.62 54.98
CA PRO A 59 -14.78 2.85 54.23
C PRO A 59 -15.25 3.56 52.93
N HIS A 60 -16.11 2.91 52.13
CA HIS A 60 -17.05 3.61 51.25
C HIS A 60 -18.27 4.14 52.06
N PRO A 61 -18.82 5.33 51.76
CA PRO A 61 -20.11 5.77 52.29
C PRO A 61 -21.31 5.20 51.49
N PRO A 62 -22.42 4.80 52.14
CA PRO A 62 -23.61 4.24 51.48
C PRO A 62 -24.72 5.27 51.18
N ASN A 63 -25.87 4.76 50.73
CA ASN A 63 -27.03 5.49 50.18
C ASN A 63 -28.18 5.67 51.22
N THR A 64 -29.34 6.20 50.78
CA THR A 64 -30.66 6.35 51.46
C THR A 64 -30.89 7.65 52.29
N LEU A 65 -32.12 8.19 52.47
CA LEU A 65 -33.49 7.73 52.12
C LEU A 65 -34.52 8.91 51.96
N ALA A 66 -35.60 8.64 51.20
CA ALA A 66 -37.00 9.09 51.41
C ALA A 66 -37.59 10.42 50.84
N ASN A 67 -38.69 10.24 50.08
CA ASN A 67 -39.93 11.07 50.01
C ASN A 67 -39.85 12.52 49.47
N LYS A 68 -40.64 12.90 48.45
CA LYS A 68 -42.10 12.64 48.31
C LYS A 68 -42.59 12.56 46.85
N LYS A 69 -43.69 11.81 46.69
CA LYS A 69 -44.55 11.62 45.50
C LYS A 69 -44.81 12.91 44.68
N ASN A 70 -44.83 12.77 43.35
CA ASN A 70 -46.06 13.10 42.60
C ASN A 70 -46.19 12.28 41.30
N THR A 71 -47.28 11.52 41.18
CA THR A 71 -47.65 10.75 39.99
C THR A 71 -48.78 11.45 39.24
N ARG A 72 -48.66 11.65 37.93
CA ARG A 72 -49.86 11.87 37.10
C ARG A 72 -49.72 11.37 35.67
N ALA A 73 -50.27 10.18 35.43
CA ALA A 73 -50.69 9.80 34.09
C ALA A 73 -51.94 10.60 33.68
N ARG A 74 -52.04 10.93 32.39
CA ARG A 74 -53.28 11.26 31.67
C ARG A 74 -53.07 10.84 30.22
N HIS A 75 -53.70 9.73 29.85
CA HIS A 75 -54.94 9.77 29.06
C HIS A 75 -54.68 10.07 27.58
N GLN A 76 -54.23 9.03 26.89
CA GLN A 76 -54.86 8.61 25.64
C GLN A 76 -56.39 8.56 25.87
N ALA A 77 -57.16 9.12 24.94
CA ALA A 77 -58.61 9.13 24.97
C ALA A 77 -59.13 8.95 23.54
N ASP A 78 -60.19 8.18 23.38
CA ASP A 78 -60.66 7.68 22.10
C ASP A 78 -61.38 8.74 21.26
N LEU A 79 -61.36 8.53 19.94
CA LEU A 79 -62.53 8.70 19.10
C LEU A 79 -62.42 7.76 17.89
N HIS A 80 -62.86 6.52 18.07
CA HIS A 80 -63.40 5.75 16.96
C HIS A 80 -64.81 6.28 16.65
N LEU A 81 -65.13 6.40 15.36
CA LEU A 81 -66.51 6.40 14.89
C LEU A 81 -66.55 5.53 13.63
N ASP A 82 -67.42 4.54 13.65
CA ASP A 82 -67.61 3.61 12.54
C ASP A 82 -68.23 4.31 11.31
N ASN A 83 -67.94 3.78 10.12
CA ASN A 83 -69.03 3.09 9.42
C ASN A 83 -68.51 1.90 8.60
N GLN A 84 -69.38 0.91 8.39
CA GLN A 84 -69.10 -0.33 7.64
C GLN A 84 -69.84 -0.33 6.29
N SER A 85 -69.90 -1.50 5.62
CA SER A 85 -70.72 -1.82 4.43
C SER A 85 -70.19 -1.22 3.10
N ASP A 86 -70.16 -1.94 1.97
CA ASP A 86 -70.40 -3.37 1.65
C ASP A 86 -69.49 -3.74 0.45
N ALA A 87 -68.74 -4.86 0.42
CA ALA A 87 -69.14 -6.27 0.23
C ALA A 87 -69.35 -6.70 -1.25
N SER A 88 -69.03 -7.97 -1.54
CA SER A 88 -69.24 -8.72 -2.80
C SER A 88 -68.14 -8.65 -3.89
N GLY A 89 -67.57 -9.82 -4.21
CA GLY A 89 -67.12 -10.18 -5.57
C GLY A 89 -68.27 -10.83 -6.36
N PRO A 90 -68.04 -11.73 -7.36
CA PRO A 90 -66.78 -12.43 -7.69
C PRO A 90 -66.44 -12.45 -9.21
N GLU A 91 -65.51 -13.34 -9.55
CA GLU A 91 -65.23 -14.00 -10.86
C GLU A 91 -66.19 -13.79 -12.05
N ARG A 92 -65.64 -13.64 -13.26
CA ARG A 92 -65.53 -14.75 -14.25
C ARG A 92 -64.54 -14.43 -15.39
N ALA A 93 -64.19 -15.43 -16.20
CA ALA A 93 -63.26 -15.35 -17.34
C ALA A 93 -63.93 -15.72 -18.70
N GLN A 94 -63.10 -15.79 -19.75
CA GLN A 94 -63.29 -16.37 -21.10
C GLN A 94 -63.60 -15.40 -22.27
N ASP A 95 -62.61 -15.30 -23.15
CA ASP A 95 -62.63 -15.46 -24.62
C ASP A 95 -63.91 -15.16 -25.44
N THR A 96 -63.74 -14.33 -26.48
CA THR A 96 -64.09 -14.71 -27.88
C THR A 96 -63.15 -14.05 -28.89
N ASP A 97 -63.01 -14.67 -30.06
CA ASP A 97 -62.06 -14.37 -31.14
C ASP A 97 -62.77 -13.79 -32.39
N THR A 98 -62.01 -13.59 -33.49
CA THR A 98 -62.40 -13.51 -34.92
C THR A 98 -62.53 -12.15 -35.65
N ASP A 99 -61.77 -12.06 -36.76
CA ASP A 99 -62.15 -11.60 -38.13
C ASP A 99 -62.45 -10.11 -38.47
N ARG A 100 -62.22 -9.61 -39.71
CA ARG A 100 -61.24 -9.95 -40.79
C ARG A 100 -61.28 -8.92 -41.96
N VAL A 101 -60.20 -8.87 -42.77
CA VAL A 101 -60.09 -8.42 -44.20
C VAL A 101 -60.68 -7.06 -44.65
N THR A 102 -59.83 -6.17 -45.17
CA THR A 102 -59.91 -5.65 -46.58
C THR A 102 -58.63 -4.89 -46.97
N ALA A 103 -58.44 -4.60 -48.27
CA ALA A 103 -57.19 -4.08 -48.84
C ALA A 103 -57.44 -3.16 -50.05
N THR A 104 -56.39 -2.46 -50.52
CA THR A 104 -55.95 -2.29 -51.95
C THR A 104 -55.28 -0.92 -52.20
N SER A 105 -54.16 -0.90 -52.93
CA SER A 105 -53.38 0.30 -53.36
C SER A 105 -53.94 0.93 -54.66
N PRO A 106 -53.42 2.08 -55.18
CA PRO A 106 -52.19 2.06 -56.00
C PRO A 106 -51.35 3.38 -56.05
N GLY A 107 -50.15 3.31 -56.64
CA GLY A 107 -49.28 4.46 -56.99
C GLY A 107 -47.83 4.00 -57.24
N GLN A 108 -47.17 4.40 -58.34
CA GLN A 108 -45.96 3.71 -58.85
C GLN A 108 -45.04 4.58 -59.74
N LEU A 109 -43.82 4.08 -60.00
CA LEU A 109 -42.77 4.55 -60.95
C LEU A 109 -41.93 5.75 -60.44
N HIS A 110 -40.64 5.94 -60.73
CA HIS A 110 -39.57 5.21 -61.46
C HIS A 110 -38.20 5.87 -61.10
N HIS A 111 -36.97 5.32 -61.26
CA HIS A 111 -36.42 3.96 -61.46
C HIS A 111 -34.89 3.99 -61.18
N GLY A 112 -34.22 2.85 -60.95
CA GLY A 112 -32.75 2.73 -60.77
C GLY A 112 -32.35 1.38 -60.17
N ASP A 113 -31.24 0.76 -60.59
CA ASP A 113 -31.04 -0.70 -60.42
C ASP A 113 -29.55 -1.17 -60.29
N LYS A 114 -29.36 -2.37 -59.71
CA LYS A 114 -28.17 -3.26 -59.69
C LYS A 114 -26.86 -2.87 -58.95
N MET A 115 -26.39 -3.80 -58.11
CA MET A 115 -24.96 -4.14 -57.94
C MET A 115 -24.49 -5.03 -59.12
N PRO A 116 -23.16 -5.19 -59.34
CA PRO A 116 -22.56 -6.51 -59.04
C PRO A 116 -21.07 -6.49 -58.59
N ASN A 117 -20.50 -7.69 -58.52
CA ASN A 117 -19.36 -8.14 -57.71
C ASN A 117 -18.04 -8.32 -58.51
N LYS A 118 -16.91 -8.46 -57.78
CA LYS A 118 -15.69 -9.28 -58.07
C LYS A 118 -14.49 -8.84 -58.96
N THR A 119 -13.31 -8.86 -58.28
CA THR A 119 -12.02 -9.55 -58.58
C THR A 119 -10.85 -8.96 -59.40
N LYS A 120 -9.66 -8.97 -58.74
CA LYS A 120 -8.26 -9.21 -59.21
C LYS A 120 -7.66 -8.21 -60.22
N LYS A 121 -6.38 -7.79 -60.12
CA LYS A 121 -5.16 -8.62 -59.94
C LYS A 121 -3.98 -7.85 -59.27
N ASP A 122 -3.06 -8.63 -58.70
CA ASP A 122 -1.60 -8.46 -58.47
C ASP A 122 -0.96 -7.08 -58.16
N LYS A 123 -0.30 -7.00 -56.98
CA LYS A 123 1.18 -6.94 -56.94
C LYS A 123 1.76 -7.52 -55.64
N GLU A 124 2.92 -8.18 -55.77
CA GLU A 124 3.74 -8.79 -54.71
C GLU A 124 4.17 -7.78 -53.62
N THR A 125 4.11 -8.07 -52.32
CA THR A 125 4.98 -8.97 -51.51
C THR A 125 6.49 -8.80 -51.71
N ASN A 126 7.21 -8.52 -50.63
CA ASN A 126 8.43 -9.30 -50.38
C ASN A 126 8.73 -9.51 -48.89
N LYS A 127 9.12 -10.73 -48.53
CA LYS A 127 9.71 -11.12 -47.24
C LYS A 127 11.13 -11.60 -47.51
N SER A 128 12.10 -11.17 -46.70
CA SER A 128 13.39 -11.85 -46.50
C SER A 128 13.89 -11.46 -45.11
N ALA A 129 14.07 -12.30 -44.10
CA ALA A 129 14.27 -13.76 -43.98
C ALA A 129 15.70 -14.27 -44.27
N LYS A 130 16.38 -14.64 -43.17
CA LYS A 130 17.47 -15.63 -43.01
C LYS A 130 18.85 -15.42 -43.69
N SER A 131 19.80 -15.03 -42.82
CA SER A 131 21.04 -15.76 -42.46
C SER A 131 22.24 -15.90 -43.42
N SER A 132 23.38 -16.23 -42.77
CA SER A 132 24.59 -16.92 -43.28
C SER A 132 25.66 -16.17 -44.10
N LEU A 133 26.74 -15.83 -43.39
CA LEU A 133 28.14 -16.27 -43.62
C LEU A 133 28.99 -15.76 -44.83
N LYS A 134 30.22 -15.34 -44.45
CA LYS A 134 31.52 -15.43 -45.15
C LYS A 134 31.90 -14.44 -46.28
N ILE A 135 32.93 -13.62 -45.97
CA ILE A 135 34.26 -13.54 -46.64
C ILE A 135 34.26 -13.47 -48.18
N ASN A 136 34.66 -12.33 -48.77
CA ASN A 136 35.98 -12.26 -49.44
C ASN A 136 36.52 -10.83 -49.74
N ASN A 137 37.84 -10.79 -49.93
CA ASN A 137 38.80 -9.68 -50.04
C ASN A 137 38.77 -8.79 -51.32
N ASN A 138 39.75 -7.86 -51.35
CA ASN A 138 40.41 -7.18 -52.50
C ASN A 138 39.70 -5.96 -53.10
N THR A 139 40.36 -4.87 -53.51
CA THR A 139 41.78 -4.38 -53.47
C THR A 139 41.71 -2.83 -53.56
N SER A 140 42.68 -1.92 -53.34
CA SER A 140 44.14 -1.77 -53.59
C SER A 140 44.50 -0.31 -53.15
N SER A 141 45.75 0.20 -53.01
CA SER A 141 47.12 -0.34 -53.08
C SER A 141 48.16 0.72 -52.66
N GLY A 142 49.24 0.31 -51.98
CA GLY A 142 50.57 0.97 -52.01
C GLY A 142 50.84 2.15 -51.06
N LYS A 143 52.10 2.51 -50.79
CA LYS A 143 53.37 1.75 -51.00
C LYS A 143 54.52 2.37 -50.17
N ASP A 144 55.67 1.69 -50.19
CA ASP A 144 57.02 2.09 -49.75
C ASP A 144 57.19 2.27 -48.21
N ALA A 145 58.18 1.72 -47.48
CA ALA A 145 59.56 1.22 -47.73
C ALA A 145 60.62 2.35 -47.83
N ALA A 146 61.79 2.31 -47.17
CA ALA A 146 62.38 1.32 -46.24
C ALA A 146 63.53 1.96 -45.41
N ALA A 147 64.10 1.19 -44.45
CA ALA A 147 65.55 0.99 -44.19
C ALA A 147 66.50 2.21 -43.89
N ASP A 148 67.59 2.07 -43.11
CA ASP A 148 68.08 0.93 -42.31
C ASP A 148 69.05 1.31 -41.16
N SER A 149 69.17 0.37 -40.21
CA SER A 149 70.37 -0.11 -39.49
C SER A 149 71.41 0.82 -38.82
N CYS A 150 71.82 0.46 -37.58
CA CYS A 150 73.20 0.10 -37.21
C CYS A 150 73.26 -0.56 -35.80
N ASP A 151 74.35 -1.29 -35.50
CA ASP A 151 74.39 -2.38 -34.51
C ASP A 151 75.05 -2.09 -33.14
N GLU A 152 75.17 -3.15 -32.31
CA GLU A 152 75.76 -3.28 -30.95
C GLU A 152 77.20 -2.69 -30.76
N ALA A 153 77.82 -2.58 -29.57
CA ALA A 153 77.75 -3.42 -28.36
C ALA A 153 78.40 -2.82 -27.06
N GLN A 154 78.40 -3.64 -25.99
CA GLN A 154 79.30 -3.70 -24.81
C GLN A 154 78.89 -3.10 -23.42
N GLN A 155 78.48 -4.04 -22.55
CA GLN A 155 78.95 -4.32 -21.18
C GLN A 155 78.82 -3.31 -19.99
N GLN A 156 77.85 -3.66 -19.11
CA GLN A 156 77.98 -3.94 -17.66
C GLN A 156 78.26 -2.84 -16.58
N GLN A 157 77.29 -2.78 -15.65
CA GLN A 157 77.41 -2.66 -14.19
C GLN A 157 77.92 -1.39 -13.49
N SER A 158 77.00 -0.65 -12.87
CA SER A 158 76.92 -0.51 -11.39
C SER A 158 75.48 -0.12 -10.96
N GLY A 159 75.17 -0.07 -9.66
CA GLY A 159 73.77 -0.13 -9.18
C GLY A 159 73.25 1.02 -8.29
N SER A 160 72.05 1.50 -8.62
CA SER A 160 70.96 1.91 -7.70
C SER A 160 71.19 3.00 -6.63
N LYS A 161 70.65 4.22 -6.87
CA LYS A 161 69.56 4.88 -6.06
C LYS A 161 69.29 6.37 -6.42
N ARG A 162 68.08 6.84 -6.04
CA ARG A 162 67.60 8.25 -5.91
C ARG A 162 68.47 9.06 -4.91
N PRO A 163 68.46 10.43 -4.84
CA PRO A 163 67.24 11.26 -4.65
C PRO A 163 67.30 12.77 -5.08
N SER A 164 66.48 13.61 -4.41
CA SER A 164 66.30 15.08 -4.40
C SER A 164 65.13 15.62 -5.25
N ASN A 165 64.17 16.45 -4.80
CA ASN A 165 63.90 17.30 -3.59
C ASN A 165 64.21 18.81 -3.76
N SER A 166 63.20 19.68 -3.61
CA SER A 166 63.35 21.15 -3.71
C SER A 166 62.29 21.94 -2.90
N THR A 167 62.71 23.09 -2.36
CA THR A 167 61.96 24.17 -1.66
C THR A 167 62.99 25.31 -1.46
N PRO A 168 62.67 26.62 -1.47
CA PRO A 168 61.72 27.34 -0.59
C PRO A 168 61.02 28.53 -1.33
N PRO A 169 60.60 29.67 -0.71
CA PRO A 169 60.08 29.96 0.64
C PRO A 169 58.61 30.54 0.61
N PRO A 170 57.97 30.79 1.77
CA PRO A 170 56.58 31.28 1.88
C PRO A 170 56.43 32.77 2.26
N THR A 171 55.20 33.29 2.16
CA THR A 171 54.79 34.59 2.75
C THR A 171 53.38 34.49 3.38
N GLN A 172 53.18 35.10 4.55
CA GLN A 172 51.88 35.28 5.25
C GLN A 172 51.57 36.81 5.28
N LEU A 173 50.42 37.37 5.69
CA LEU A 173 49.24 36.99 6.49
C LEU A 173 47.95 37.38 5.70
N ASN A 174 46.69 37.28 6.15
CA ASN A 174 46.13 37.36 7.51
C ASN A 174 44.74 36.72 7.67
N LYS A 175 44.30 36.53 8.92
CA LYS A 175 43.02 35.86 9.27
C LYS A 175 41.84 36.84 9.28
N ILE A 176 40.72 36.42 8.69
CA ILE A 176 39.37 36.84 9.11
C ILE A 176 38.62 35.57 9.53
N LYS A 177 38.16 35.50 10.78
CA LYS A 177 37.25 34.45 11.24
C LYS A 177 35.82 34.90 10.97
N TYR A 178 35.09 34.15 10.15
CA TYR A 178 33.64 34.07 10.28
C TYR A 178 33.29 32.76 11.00
N SER A 179 32.50 32.87 12.06
CA SER A 179 32.02 31.77 12.89
C SER A 179 30.52 31.56 12.66
N GLY A 180 30.08 30.31 12.60
CA GLY A 180 28.64 29.97 12.57
C GLY A 180 28.04 29.88 11.17
N GLY A 181 28.44 28.87 10.41
CA GLY A 181 27.56 28.24 9.41
C GLY A 181 27.05 26.90 9.96
N PRO A 182 25.90 26.38 9.51
CA PRO A 182 25.45 25.04 9.87
C PRO A 182 26.52 24.00 9.55
N GLN A 183 26.63 22.93 10.36
CA GLN A 183 27.58 21.87 10.04
C GLN A 183 27.20 21.22 8.71
N LEU A 184 28.15 21.19 7.77
CA LEU A 184 28.18 20.17 6.74
C LEU A 184 28.25 18.82 7.47
N VAL A 185 27.12 18.11 7.50
CA VAL A 185 27.05 16.73 8.00
C VAL A 185 28.17 15.95 7.31
N LYS A 186 29.10 15.39 8.09
CA LYS A 186 30.17 14.57 7.55
C LYS A 186 29.52 13.45 6.76
N LYS A 187 29.76 13.39 5.44
CA LYS A 187 29.24 12.34 4.58
C LYS A 187 29.63 10.99 5.19
N GLU A 188 28.64 10.31 5.75
CA GLU A 188 28.92 9.26 6.73
C GLU A 188 29.57 8.05 6.05
N ARG A 189 30.37 7.31 6.81
CA ARG A 189 31.18 6.20 6.30
C ARG A 189 30.24 5.05 5.94
N ARG A 190 29.75 5.05 4.68
CA ARG A 190 28.89 4.02 4.03
C ARG A 190 28.69 2.79 4.93
N HIS A 191 27.65 2.83 5.75
CA HIS A 191 27.24 1.64 6.46
C HIS A 191 26.74 0.62 5.43
N SER A 192 27.02 -0.65 5.71
CA SER A 192 26.54 -1.75 4.89
C SER A 192 25.04 -1.96 5.09
N SER A 193 24.41 -2.74 4.21
CA SER A 193 23.15 -3.48 4.39
C SER A 193 23.36 -4.92 4.94
N SER A 194 24.58 -5.22 5.44
CA SER A 194 24.98 -6.53 5.97
C SER A 194 26.07 -6.48 7.04
N ARG A 195 26.00 -7.39 8.01
CA ARG A 195 27.12 -7.73 8.93
C ARG A 195 27.45 -9.22 8.82
N PHE A 196 28.30 -9.59 7.87
CA PHE A 196 28.72 -10.98 7.68
C PHE A 196 29.78 -11.44 8.71
N SER A 197 29.63 -12.66 9.22
CA SER A 197 30.64 -13.32 10.06
C SER A 197 31.76 -13.91 9.19
N LEU A 198 32.72 -13.06 8.83
CA LEU A 198 33.77 -13.35 7.84
C LEU A 198 34.59 -14.61 8.17
N THR A 199 34.82 -15.45 7.16
CA THR A 199 35.59 -16.70 7.30
C THR A 199 37.07 -16.41 7.55
N LYS A 200 37.68 -17.16 8.48
CA LYS A 200 39.09 -16.97 8.89
C LYS A 200 40.10 -17.37 7.81
N ASN A 201 39.82 -18.44 7.06
CA ASN A 201 40.57 -18.84 5.88
C ASN A 201 39.74 -18.46 4.64
N ARG A 202 40.33 -17.73 3.68
CA ARG A 202 39.65 -17.23 2.47
C ARG A 202 40.27 -17.70 1.15
N GLU A 203 41.36 -18.48 1.21
CA GLU A 203 42.03 -18.96 0.01
C GLU A 203 41.21 -20.04 -0.70
N LEU A 204 40.71 -19.73 -1.89
CA LEU A 204 40.00 -20.68 -2.75
C LEU A 204 40.90 -21.20 -3.87
N GLN A 205 41.02 -22.52 -3.95
CA GLN A 205 41.61 -23.20 -5.09
C GLN A 205 40.59 -23.25 -6.23
N LYS A 206 40.99 -22.94 -7.47
CA LYS A 206 40.10 -23.06 -8.63
C LYS A 206 39.86 -24.54 -8.96
N LEU A 207 38.71 -25.06 -8.57
CA LEU A 207 38.27 -26.41 -8.90
C LEU A 207 38.02 -26.59 -10.41
N THR A 208 38.16 -27.81 -10.91
CA THR A 208 37.85 -28.24 -12.30
C THR A 208 36.43 -27.85 -12.70
N ALA A 209 36.15 -27.69 -14.00
CA ALA A 209 34.80 -27.43 -14.48
C ALA A 209 33.93 -28.69 -14.43
N LEU A 210 32.65 -28.55 -14.10
CA LEU A 210 31.64 -29.62 -14.05
C LEU A 210 31.45 -30.31 -15.41
N LYS A 211 31.66 -29.57 -16.50
CA LYS A 211 31.56 -30.07 -17.88
C LYS A 211 32.72 -31.01 -18.23
N ASP A 212 33.90 -30.76 -17.67
CA ASP A 212 35.15 -31.49 -17.97
C ASP A 212 35.33 -32.73 -17.08
N ALA A 213 34.61 -32.80 -15.95
CA ALA A 213 34.65 -33.92 -15.02
C ALA A 213 33.91 -35.18 -15.55
N PRO A 214 34.39 -36.40 -15.24
CA PRO A 214 33.66 -37.65 -15.51
C PRO A 214 32.28 -37.68 -14.84
N PRO A 215 31.25 -38.29 -15.46
CA PRO A 215 29.90 -38.37 -14.88
C PRO A 215 29.81 -38.79 -13.39
N PRO A 216 30.50 -39.84 -12.90
CA PRO A 216 30.41 -40.22 -11.47
C PRO A 216 31.08 -39.22 -10.52
N GLU A 217 32.04 -38.41 -10.99
CA GLU A 217 32.75 -37.43 -10.17
C GLU A 217 32.00 -36.07 -10.10
N ARG A 218 31.01 -35.85 -10.97
CA ARG A 218 30.27 -34.58 -11.05
C ARG A 218 29.48 -34.26 -9.79
N GLU A 219 28.84 -35.25 -9.17
CA GLU A 219 28.08 -35.05 -7.92
C GLU A 219 29.00 -34.61 -6.78
N GLU A 220 30.13 -35.30 -6.59
CA GLU A 220 31.09 -34.94 -5.55
C GLU A 220 31.74 -33.57 -5.83
N LEU A 221 32.13 -33.29 -7.08
CA LEU A 221 32.68 -31.99 -7.49
C LEU A 221 31.66 -30.84 -7.30
N PHE A 222 30.37 -31.10 -7.48
CA PHE A 222 29.30 -30.13 -7.21
C PHE A 222 29.14 -29.87 -5.71
N VAL A 223 29.15 -30.93 -4.87
CA VAL A 223 29.20 -30.79 -3.40
C VAL A 223 30.44 -30.01 -2.94
N GLN A 224 31.61 -30.29 -3.52
CA GLN A 224 32.85 -29.55 -3.23
C GLN A 224 32.72 -28.05 -3.61
N LYS A 225 32.09 -27.72 -4.76
CA LYS A 225 31.83 -26.33 -5.18
C LYS A 225 30.80 -25.64 -4.26
N LEU A 226 29.75 -26.31 -3.83
CA LEU A 226 28.78 -25.77 -2.85
C LEU A 226 29.47 -25.42 -1.53
N ARG A 227 30.24 -26.36 -0.96
CA ARG A 227 31.03 -26.13 0.26
C ARG A 227 32.06 -25.01 0.10
N GLN A 228 32.69 -24.92 -1.06
CA GLN A 228 33.61 -23.82 -1.38
C GLN A 228 32.89 -22.45 -1.39
N CYS A 229 31.64 -22.40 -1.85
CA CYS A 229 30.83 -21.19 -1.87
C CYS A 229 30.32 -20.75 -0.48
N CYS A 230 30.47 -21.56 0.57
CA CYS A 230 30.23 -21.16 1.96
C CYS A 230 31.29 -20.19 2.51
N VAL A 231 32.42 -19.97 1.83
CA VAL A 231 33.45 -19.02 2.26
C VAL A 231 32.99 -17.58 1.99
N LEU A 232 32.98 -16.74 3.03
CA LEU A 232 32.50 -15.36 3.00
C LEU A 232 33.66 -14.37 2.83
N PHE A 233 33.47 -13.40 1.93
CA PHE A 233 34.42 -12.35 1.62
C PHE A 233 33.92 -11.00 2.12
N ASP A 234 34.87 -10.12 2.44
CA ASP A 234 34.57 -8.72 2.79
C ASP A 234 34.52 -7.87 1.52
N PHE A 235 33.42 -7.12 1.33
CA PHE A 235 33.22 -6.18 0.22
C PHE A 235 33.21 -4.71 0.69
N LEU A 236 33.44 -4.47 1.99
CA LEU A 236 33.13 -3.24 2.72
C LEU A 236 34.36 -2.63 3.39
N SER A 237 35.04 -3.39 4.24
CA SER A 237 36.21 -2.94 4.99
C SER A 237 37.42 -2.79 4.07
N ASP A 238 37.56 -3.74 3.14
CA ASP A 238 38.51 -3.69 2.03
C ASP A 238 37.85 -4.29 0.76
N PRO A 239 37.24 -3.43 -0.10
CA PRO A 239 36.67 -3.87 -1.37
C PRO A 239 37.69 -4.54 -2.30
N LEU A 240 38.98 -4.17 -2.18
CA LEU A 240 40.07 -4.63 -3.05
C LEU A 240 40.81 -5.85 -2.47
N SER A 241 40.46 -6.33 -1.27
CA SER A 241 40.94 -7.62 -0.76
C SER A 241 40.52 -8.75 -1.68
N ASP A 242 41.24 -9.88 -1.63
CA ASP A 242 40.76 -11.19 -2.07
C ASP A 242 40.24 -11.29 -3.53
N LEU A 243 40.49 -10.31 -4.42
CA LEU A 243 39.84 -10.20 -5.75
C LEU A 243 39.91 -11.49 -6.57
N LYS A 244 41.07 -12.18 -6.54
CA LYS A 244 41.27 -13.49 -7.17
C LYS A 244 40.28 -14.55 -6.66
N TYR A 245 40.07 -14.60 -5.34
CA TYR A 245 39.20 -15.57 -4.67
C TYR A 245 37.73 -15.17 -4.75
N LYS A 246 37.43 -13.86 -4.68
CA LYS A 246 36.10 -13.30 -5.01
C LYS A 246 35.67 -13.71 -6.41
N GLU A 247 36.55 -13.64 -7.41
CA GLU A 247 36.25 -14.09 -8.78
C GLU A 247 36.14 -15.62 -8.90
N VAL A 248 36.96 -16.41 -8.20
CA VAL A 248 36.81 -17.88 -8.16
C VAL A 248 35.42 -18.27 -7.63
N LYS A 249 34.95 -17.64 -6.54
CA LYS A 249 33.59 -17.88 -6.02
C LYS A 249 32.51 -17.39 -6.99
N ARG A 250 32.66 -16.22 -7.61
CA ARG A 250 31.69 -15.71 -8.59
C ARG A 250 31.55 -16.65 -9.79
N ALA A 251 32.66 -17.10 -10.35
CA ALA A 251 32.68 -18.05 -11.46
C ALA A 251 32.11 -19.41 -11.07
N GLY A 252 32.43 -19.93 -9.88
CA GLY A 252 31.88 -21.19 -9.37
C GLY A 252 30.36 -21.14 -9.14
N LEU A 253 29.84 -20.03 -8.59
CA LEU A 253 28.39 -19.82 -8.45
C LEU A 253 27.70 -19.75 -9.81
N ASN A 254 28.22 -18.97 -10.76
CA ASN A 254 27.68 -18.86 -12.13
C ASN A 254 27.66 -20.23 -12.82
N GLU A 255 28.74 -21.02 -12.68
CA GLU A 255 28.83 -22.36 -13.26
C GLU A 255 27.78 -23.32 -12.66
N MET A 256 27.51 -23.24 -11.35
CA MET A 256 26.47 -24.05 -10.71
C MET A 256 25.05 -23.63 -11.14
N VAL A 257 24.80 -22.33 -11.35
CA VAL A 257 23.55 -21.81 -11.93
C VAL A 257 23.36 -22.34 -13.36
N ASP A 258 24.39 -22.23 -14.20
CA ASP A 258 24.36 -22.76 -15.57
C ASP A 258 24.12 -24.28 -15.57
N TYR A 259 24.78 -25.01 -14.68
CA TYR A 259 24.72 -26.47 -14.62
C TYR A 259 23.35 -26.98 -14.19
N ILE A 260 22.77 -26.45 -13.10
CA ILE A 260 21.44 -26.86 -12.61
C ILE A 260 20.28 -26.42 -13.53
N THR A 261 20.50 -25.41 -14.37
CA THR A 261 19.48 -24.89 -15.31
C THR A 261 19.42 -25.70 -16.62
N HIS A 262 20.54 -26.32 -17.05
CA HIS A 262 20.64 -26.97 -18.36
C HIS A 262 20.76 -28.50 -18.32
N ASN A 263 20.83 -29.13 -17.14
CA ASN A 263 20.96 -30.58 -17.00
C ASN A 263 19.89 -31.12 -16.04
N SER A 264 19.21 -32.20 -16.44
CA SER A 264 18.30 -32.98 -15.59
C SER A 264 19.05 -33.86 -14.60
N ASP A 265 18.34 -34.36 -13.58
CA ASP A 265 18.80 -35.34 -12.59
C ASP A 265 19.97 -34.87 -11.70
N VAL A 266 20.28 -33.57 -11.72
CA VAL A 266 21.33 -32.94 -10.88
C VAL A 266 20.95 -32.89 -9.40
N VAL A 267 19.65 -32.89 -9.08
CA VAL A 267 19.13 -32.60 -7.72
C VAL A 267 18.97 -33.87 -6.88
N THR A 268 20.08 -34.58 -6.65
CA THR A 268 20.13 -35.81 -5.84
C THR A 268 19.89 -35.53 -4.34
N GLU A 269 19.60 -36.56 -3.53
CA GLU A 269 19.39 -36.40 -2.08
C GLU A 269 20.58 -35.77 -1.34
N SER A 270 21.82 -35.95 -1.83
CA SER A 270 23.04 -35.43 -1.21
C SER A 270 23.16 -33.90 -1.35
N ILE A 271 22.55 -33.32 -2.39
CA ILE A 271 22.65 -31.89 -2.71
C ILE A 271 21.77 -31.02 -1.80
N TYR A 272 20.61 -31.51 -1.35
CA TYR A 272 19.68 -30.73 -0.53
C TYR A 272 20.29 -30.10 0.73
N PRO A 273 21.01 -30.84 1.62
CA PRO A 273 21.62 -30.23 2.80
C PRO A 273 22.69 -29.20 2.43
N GLU A 274 23.55 -29.50 1.46
CA GLU A 274 24.66 -28.63 1.04
C GLU A 274 24.15 -27.33 0.39
N ALA A 275 23.11 -27.40 -0.44
CA ALA A 275 22.46 -26.25 -1.06
C ALA A 275 21.77 -25.34 -0.03
N VAL A 276 21.05 -25.93 0.93
CA VAL A 276 20.37 -25.19 2.00
C VAL A 276 21.38 -24.56 2.97
N VAL A 277 22.47 -25.25 3.30
CA VAL A 277 23.58 -24.69 4.11
C VAL A 277 24.29 -23.56 3.37
N MET A 278 24.61 -23.74 2.08
CA MET A 278 25.29 -22.72 1.27
C MET A 278 24.45 -21.44 1.17
N PHE A 279 23.14 -21.57 0.92
CA PHE A 279 22.20 -20.45 0.97
C PHE A 279 22.17 -19.78 2.35
N SER A 280 21.97 -20.57 3.42
CA SER A 280 21.86 -20.07 4.80
C SER A 280 23.10 -19.29 5.24
N VAL A 281 24.30 -19.81 4.98
CA VAL A 281 25.58 -19.20 5.37
C VAL A 281 25.86 -17.90 4.60
N ASN A 282 25.40 -17.79 3.35
CA ASN A 282 25.61 -16.60 2.53
C ASN A 282 24.60 -15.48 2.81
N LEU A 283 23.38 -15.80 3.25
CA LEU A 283 22.28 -14.83 3.31
C LEU A 283 21.83 -14.48 4.73
N PHE A 284 21.65 -15.48 5.61
CA PHE A 284 21.09 -15.25 6.95
C PHE A 284 22.08 -14.50 7.84
N ARG A 285 21.76 -13.23 8.07
CA ARG A 285 22.59 -12.24 8.76
C ARG A 285 21.69 -11.29 9.51
N THR A 286 22.18 -10.70 10.61
CA THR A 286 21.51 -9.55 11.19
C THR A 286 21.63 -8.38 10.22
N LEU A 287 20.50 -7.83 9.79
CA LEU A 287 20.48 -6.57 9.06
C LEU A 287 21.05 -5.46 9.97
N PRO A 288 21.83 -4.52 9.43
CA PRO A 288 22.39 -3.42 10.21
C PRO A 288 21.31 -2.38 10.57
N PRO A 289 21.62 -1.42 11.46
CA PRO A 289 20.74 -0.28 11.68
C PRO A 289 20.53 0.47 10.35
N SER A 290 19.29 0.88 10.08
CA SER A 290 18.99 1.64 8.87
C SER A 290 19.83 2.91 8.79
N SER A 291 20.23 3.29 7.58
CA SER A 291 20.91 4.57 7.34
C SER A 291 19.95 5.75 7.20
N ASN A 292 18.66 5.49 7.11
CA ASN A 292 17.66 6.51 6.80
C ASN A 292 17.19 7.23 8.08
N PRO A 293 16.97 8.55 8.03
CA PRO A 293 16.62 9.33 9.21
C PRO A 293 15.19 9.01 9.67
N THR A 294 15.04 8.51 10.90
CA THR A 294 13.73 8.16 11.46
C THR A 294 13.05 9.37 12.10
N GLY A 295 11.78 9.62 11.76
CA GLY A 295 11.00 10.71 12.33
C GLY A 295 9.64 10.90 11.67
N ALA A 296 8.85 11.86 12.18
CA ALA A 296 7.57 12.25 11.58
C ALA A 296 7.70 13.30 10.46
N GLU A 297 8.93 13.76 10.19
CA GLU A 297 9.27 14.77 9.18
C GLU A 297 9.88 14.14 7.91
N PHE A 298 10.14 12.84 7.91
CA PHE A 298 10.77 12.11 6.81
C PHE A 298 9.73 11.23 6.09
N ASP A 299 9.75 11.28 4.76
CA ASP A 299 8.90 10.47 3.90
C ASP A 299 9.74 9.30 3.33
N PRO A 300 9.39 8.03 3.60
CA PRO A 300 10.09 6.88 3.03
C PRO A 300 10.04 6.76 1.49
N GLU A 301 9.25 7.59 0.79
CA GLU A 301 9.35 7.73 -0.67
C GLU A 301 10.54 8.60 -1.13
N GLU A 302 11.17 9.39 -0.25
CA GLU A 302 12.37 10.19 -0.55
C GLU A 302 13.70 9.48 -0.18
N ASP A 303 13.65 8.31 0.46
CA ASP A 303 14.82 7.56 0.93
C ASP A 303 15.72 7.06 -0.22
N GLU A 304 17.02 7.40 -0.20
CA GLU A 304 18.02 6.82 -1.13
C GLU A 304 18.30 5.35 -0.75
N PRO A 305 18.00 4.33 -1.59
CA PRO A 305 18.12 2.93 -1.20
C PRO A 305 19.57 2.46 -1.09
N THR A 306 19.98 1.98 0.10
CA THR A 306 21.32 1.40 0.31
C THR A 306 21.47 0.08 -0.43
N LEU A 307 22.21 0.11 -1.53
CA LEU A 307 22.53 -1.08 -2.32
C LEU A 307 23.60 -1.94 -1.65
N GLU A 308 23.37 -3.25 -1.62
CA GLU A 308 24.29 -4.20 -1.01
C GLU A 308 25.61 -4.33 -1.78
N SER A 309 26.71 -4.24 -1.04
CA SER A 309 28.09 -4.37 -1.48
C SER A 309 28.46 -5.77 -1.98
N ALA A 310 27.95 -6.81 -1.31
CA ALA A 310 28.19 -8.22 -1.61
C ALA A 310 27.28 -8.75 -2.75
N TRP A 311 26.46 -7.89 -3.36
CA TRP A 311 25.51 -8.24 -4.41
C TRP A 311 26.07 -9.12 -5.55
N PRO A 312 27.32 -8.93 -6.05
CA PRO A 312 27.89 -9.80 -7.09
C PRO A 312 28.07 -11.28 -6.69
N HIS A 313 28.00 -11.61 -5.39
CA HIS A 313 27.89 -12.98 -4.90
C HIS A 313 26.45 -13.34 -4.52
N LEU A 314 25.77 -12.45 -3.77
CA LEU A 314 24.41 -12.72 -3.27
C LEU A 314 23.41 -12.96 -4.40
N GLN A 315 23.46 -12.18 -5.49
CA GLN A 315 22.60 -12.36 -6.66
C GLN A 315 22.69 -13.80 -7.20
N LEU A 316 23.90 -14.35 -7.31
CA LEU A 316 24.10 -15.69 -7.84
C LEU A 316 23.69 -16.79 -6.84
N VAL A 317 23.74 -16.53 -5.52
CA VAL A 317 23.22 -17.45 -4.50
C VAL A 317 21.69 -17.45 -4.50
N TYR A 318 21.06 -16.28 -4.60
CA TYR A 318 19.61 -16.13 -4.76
C TYR A 318 19.12 -16.79 -6.05
N GLU A 319 19.78 -16.54 -7.18
CA GLU A 319 19.45 -17.15 -8.47
C GLU A 319 19.66 -18.66 -8.45
N PHE A 320 20.77 -19.16 -7.89
CA PHE A 320 21.02 -20.58 -7.71
C PHE A 320 19.90 -21.27 -6.92
N PHE A 321 19.53 -20.71 -5.77
CA PHE A 321 18.51 -21.31 -4.91
C PHE A 321 17.11 -21.22 -5.52
N LEU A 322 16.82 -20.16 -6.28
CA LEU A 322 15.60 -20.05 -7.06
C LEU A 322 15.54 -21.13 -8.16
N ARG A 323 16.61 -21.33 -8.95
CA ARG A 323 16.68 -22.41 -9.96
C ARG A 323 16.57 -23.80 -9.30
N PHE A 324 17.22 -24.02 -8.17
CA PHE A 324 17.12 -25.25 -7.37
C PHE A 324 15.68 -25.51 -6.90
N LEU A 325 14.97 -24.49 -6.40
CA LEU A 325 13.55 -24.61 -6.02
C LEU A 325 12.62 -24.76 -7.23
N GLU A 326 12.96 -24.20 -8.39
CA GLU A 326 12.14 -24.25 -9.61
C GLU A 326 12.36 -25.52 -10.45
N SER A 327 13.47 -26.24 -10.26
CA SER A 327 13.79 -27.48 -10.97
C SER A 327 12.62 -28.49 -10.93
N PRO A 328 12.35 -29.20 -12.05
CA PRO A 328 11.37 -30.28 -12.10
C PRO A 328 11.75 -31.45 -11.18
N ASP A 329 13.05 -31.66 -10.97
CA ASP A 329 13.61 -32.78 -10.20
C ASP A 329 13.55 -32.53 -8.68
N PHE A 330 13.14 -31.32 -8.26
CA PHE A 330 13.07 -30.92 -6.86
C PHE A 330 11.94 -31.63 -6.10
N GLN A 331 12.31 -32.39 -5.07
CA GLN A 331 11.39 -33.19 -4.26
C GLN A 331 11.12 -32.53 -2.89
N PRO A 332 9.91 -31.96 -2.65
CA PRO A 332 9.58 -31.33 -1.35
C PRO A 332 9.64 -32.29 -0.16
N ASN A 333 9.45 -33.60 -0.40
CA ASN A 333 9.52 -34.63 0.64
C ASN A 333 10.93 -34.88 1.19
N VAL A 334 11.98 -34.61 0.40
CA VAL A 334 13.37 -34.63 0.87
C VAL A 334 13.72 -33.29 1.50
N ALA A 335 13.42 -32.20 0.79
CA ALA A 335 13.77 -30.84 1.19
C ALA A 335 13.17 -30.39 2.54
N LYS A 336 11.98 -30.89 2.93
CA LYS A 336 11.33 -30.54 4.21
C LYS A 336 12.11 -30.96 5.48
N LYS A 337 13.18 -31.76 5.32
CA LYS A 337 14.12 -32.10 6.41
C LYS A 337 15.07 -30.92 6.73
N TYR A 338 15.24 -29.99 5.80
CA TYR A 338 16.24 -28.91 5.85
C TYR A 338 15.62 -27.51 5.73
N ILE A 339 14.53 -27.37 4.96
CA ILE A 339 13.71 -26.16 4.90
C ILE A 339 12.61 -26.28 5.97
N ASP A 340 12.90 -25.78 7.16
CA ASP A 340 12.06 -25.89 8.35
C ASP A 340 11.44 -24.54 8.77
N GLN A 341 10.83 -24.49 9.96
CA GLN A 341 10.27 -23.25 10.52
C GLN A 341 11.35 -22.20 10.83
N LYS A 342 12.55 -22.61 11.24
CA LYS A 342 13.67 -21.70 11.51
C LYS A 342 14.21 -21.07 10.21
N PHE A 343 14.40 -21.87 9.16
CA PHE A 343 14.77 -21.39 7.83
C PHE A 343 13.78 -20.35 7.30
N VAL A 344 12.47 -20.61 7.41
CA VAL A 344 11.42 -19.67 7.00
C VAL A 344 11.44 -18.38 7.82
N MET A 345 11.72 -18.45 9.11
CA MET A 345 11.82 -17.28 9.99
C MET A 345 13.03 -16.41 9.63
N SER A 346 14.23 -16.97 9.48
CA SER A 346 15.41 -16.20 9.06
C SER A 346 15.37 -15.73 7.60
N LEU A 347 14.56 -16.37 6.74
CA LEU A 347 14.24 -15.84 5.40
C LEU A 347 13.31 -14.62 5.47
N LEU A 348 12.33 -14.64 6.37
CA LEU A 348 11.41 -13.52 6.58
C LEU A 348 12.09 -12.30 7.22
N GLU A 349 13.07 -12.51 8.11
CA GLU A 349 13.88 -11.43 8.71
C GLU A 349 14.66 -10.61 7.65
N LEU A 350 14.95 -11.17 6.48
CA LEU A 350 15.64 -10.46 5.39
C LEU A 350 14.74 -9.56 4.55
N PHE A 351 13.41 -9.63 4.67
CA PHE A 351 12.50 -8.73 3.93
C PHE A 351 12.63 -7.26 4.36
N ASP A 352 13.25 -6.99 5.51
CA ASP A 352 13.52 -5.63 5.98
C ASP A 352 14.79 -5.00 5.35
N SER A 353 15.44 -5.69 4.39
CA SER A 353 16.62 -5.18 3.68
C SER A 353 16.28 -3.92 2.86
N GLU A 354 17.11 -2.88 2.96
CA GLU A 354 16.94 -1.63 2.19
C GLU A 354 17.06 -1.86 0.67
N ASP A 355 17.79 -2.90 0.23
CA ASP A 355 18.02 -3.19 -1.19
C ASP A 355 16.79 -3.84 -1.86
N PRO A 356 16.08 -3.15 -2.78
CA PRO A 356 14.87 -3.69 -3.42
C PRO A 356 15.15 -4.92 -4.28
N ARG A 357 16.40 -5.10 -4.76
CA ARG A 357 16.80 -6.27 -5.56
C ARG A 357 16.82 -7.53 -4.70
N GLU A 358 17.23 -7.41 -3.43
CA GLU A 358 17.18 -8.50 -2.48
C GLU A 358 15.73 -8.88 -2.15
N ARG A 359 14.87 -7.88 -1.90
CA ARG A 359 13.46 -8.10 -1.59
C ARG A 359 12.69 -8.79 -2.72
N ASP A 360 12.95 -8.49 -3.99
CA ASP A 360 12.29 -9.17 -5.13
C ASP A 360 12.68 -10.66 -5.28
N PHE A 361 13.95 -11.01 -5.02
CA PHE A 361 14.37 -12.41 -4.95
C PHE A 361 13.76 -13.13 -3.74
N LEU A 362 13.77 -12.50 -2.55
CA LEU A 362 13.14 -13.04 -1.35
C LEU A 362 11.64 -13.29 -1.55
N LYS A 363 10.93 -12.32 -2.17
CA LYS A 363 9.52 -12.42 -2.57
C LYS A 363 9.25 -13.66 -3.40
N THR A 364 10.03 -13.84 -4.46
CA THR A 364 9.90 -14.97 -5.38
C THR A 364 10.19 -16.30 -4.69
N ILE A 365 11.27 -16.39 -3.91
CA ILE A 365 11.68 -17.60 -3.18
C ILE A 365 10.65 -17.99 -2.11
N LEU A 366 10.17 -17.03 -1.31
CA LEU A 366 9.14 -17.28 -0.29
C LEU A 366 7.83 -17.75 -0.93
N HIS A 367 7.43 -17.18 -2.08
CA HIS A 367 6.27 -17.66 -2.83
C HIS A 367 6.47 -19.09 -3.35
N ARG A 368 7.63 -19.44 -3.93
CA ARG A 368 7.94 -20.83 -4.34
C ARG A 368 7.89 -21.81 -3.15
N ILE A 369 8.41 -21.40 -1.99
CA ILE A 369 8.36 -22.20 -0.75
C ILE A 369 6.90 -22.38 -0.28
N TYR A 370 6.11 -21.32 -0.20
CA TYR A 370 4.69 -21.40 0.18
C TYR A 370 3.90 -22.32 -0.77
N GLY A 371 4.19 -22.24 -2.08
CA GLY A 371 3.63 -23.12 -3.10
C GLY A 371 3.97 -24.59 -2.83
N LYS A 372 5.26 -24.95 -2.81
CA LYS A 372 5.72 -26.35 -2.74
C LYS A 372 5.56 -27.00 -1.34
N PHE A 373 5.57 -26.25 -0.24
CA PHE A 373 5.54 -26.80 1.13
C PHE A 373 4.22 -26.53 1.87
N LEU A 374 3.21 -27.38 1.64
CA LEU A 374 1.89 -27.23 2.25
C LEU A 374 1.93 -27.14 3.80
N GLY A 375 2.81 -27.91 4.44
CA GLY A 375 2.98 -27.91 5.91
C GLY A 375 3.55 -26.61 6.49
N LEU A 376 4.24 -25.78 5.68
CA LEU A 376 4.77 -24.49 6.11
C LEU A 376 3.76 -23.34 5.93
N ARG A 377 2.69 -23.51 5.15
CA ARG A 377 1.74 -22.44 4.80
C ARG A 377 1.09 -21.77 6.01
N ALA A 378 0.74 -22.53 7.04
CA ALA A 378 0.18 -21.97 8.28
C ALA A 378 1.23 -21.17 9.08
N TYR A 379 2.49 -21.62 9.08
CA TYR A 379 3.59 -20.93 9.74
C TYR A 379 3.95 -19.62 9.03
N VAL A 380 4.08 -19.64 7.69
CA VAL A 380 4.34 -18.45 6.86
C VAL A 380 3.27 -17.38 7.10
N ARG A 381 1.98 -17.72 6.98
CA ARG A 381 0.88 -16.77 7.24
C ARG A 381 0.95 -16.18 8.66
N ARG A 382 1.22 -17.01 9.67
CA ARG A 382 1.34 -16.54 11.06
C ARG A 382 2.52 -15.57 11.25
N GLN A 383 3.68 -15.82 10.64
CA GLN A 383 4.83 -14.93 10.80
C GLN A 383 4.68 -13.62 10.00
N ILE A 384 4.07 -13.65 8.80
CA ILE A 384 3.74 -12.41 8.08
C ILE A 384 2.73 -11.58 8.90
N ASN A 385 1.73 -12.20 9.53
CA ASN A 385 0.82 -11.51 10.45
C ASN A 385 1.56 -10.88 11.64
N ASN A 386 2.56 -11.56 12.21
CA ASN A 386 3.37 -11.02 13.31
C ASN A 386 4.20 -9.80 12.86
N ILE A 387 4.80 -9.85 11.67
CA ILE A 387 5.53 -8.71 11.06
C ILE A 387 4.57 -7.54 10.86
N PHE A 388 3.37 -7.77 10.30
CA PHE A 388 2.37 -6.74 10.10
C PHE A 388 1.84 -6.16 11.43
N TYR A 389 1.61 -6.98 12.47
CA TYR A 389 1.22 -6.45 13.78
C TYR A 389 2.30 -5.55 14.39
N ARG A 390 3.58 -5.96 14.34
CA ARG A 390 4.71 -5.15 14.79
C ARG A 390 4.83 -3.84 14.01
N PHE A 391 4.68 -3.89 12.69
CA PHE A 391 4.66 -2.71 11.82
C PHE A 391 3.52 -1.74 12.15
N ILE A 392 2.28 -2.22 12.31
CA ILE A 392 1.07 -1.39 12.52
C ILE A 392 0.97 -0.78 13.93
N TYR A 393 1.58 -1.43 14.94
CA TYR A 393 1.35 -1.11 16.36
C TYR A 393 2.62 -0.84 17.18
N GLU A 394 3.83 -1.19 16.71
CA GLU A 394 5.09 -0.97 17.45
C GLU A 394 6.07 -0.04 16.72
N THR A 395 6.37 -0.27 15.43
CA THR A 395 7.49 0.41 14.75
C THR A 395 7.10 1.47 13.72
N GLU A 396 5.96 1.34 13.04
CA GLU A 396 5.58 2.10 11.81
C GLU A 396 6.64 2.08 10.68
N HIS A 397 7.68 1.22 10.78
CA HIS A 397 8.76 1.07 9.82
C HIS A 397 9.08 -0.42 9.60
N HIS A 398 9.12 -0.82 8.34
CA HIS A 398 9.60 -2.11 7.81
C HIS A 398 9.65 -2.00 6.27
N ASN A 399 10.76 -2.35 5.63
CA ASN A 399 10.98 -2.07 4.20
C ASN A 399 10.16 -2.98 3.26
N GLY A 400 10.03 -4.28 3.57
CA GLY A 400 9.43 -5.27 2.67
C GLY A 400 7.90 -5.44 2.73
N ILE A 401 7.14 -4.42 3.14
CA ILE A 401 5.67 -4.57 3.32
C ILE A 401 4.96 -4.77 1.96
N ALA A 402 5.39 -4.07 0.91
CA ALA A 402 4.81 -4.20 -0.43
C ALA A 402 5.03 -5.62 -1.00
N GLU A 403 6.25 -6.13 -0.91
CA GLU A 403 6.62 -7.45 -1.41
C GLU A 403 5.90 -8.59 -0.66
N LEU A 404 5.72 -8.44 0.65
CA LEU A 404 4.90 -9.38 1.44
C LEU A 404 3.42 -9.35 1.04
N LEU A 405 2.87 -8.18 0.69
CA LEU A 405 1.51 -8.04 0.19
C LEU A 405 1.33 -8.63 -1.23
N GLU A 406 2.30 -8.53 -2.13
CA GLU A 406 2.23 -9.20 -3.45
C GLU A 406 2.11 -10.72 -3.32
N ILE A 407 2.87 -11.33 -2.41
CA ILE A 407 2.75 -12.78 -2.11
C ILE A 407 1.36 -13.08 -1.54
N LEU A 408 0.88 -12.25 -0.61
CA LEU A 408 -0.44 -12.42 -0.01
C LEU A 408 -1.58 -12.29 -1.02
N GLY A 409 -1.53 -11.35 -1.97
CA GLY A 409 -2.54 -11.22 -3.04
C GLY A 409 -2.65 -12.49 -3.87
N SER A 410 -1.51 -13.07 -4.25
CA SER A 410 -1.47 -14.37 -4.94
C SER A 410 -2.03 -15.52 -4.08
N ILE A 411 -1.73 -15.51 -2.77
CA ILE A 411 -2.28 -16.48 -1.80
C ILE A 411 -3.80 -16.33 -1.62
N ILE A 412 -4.33 -15.10 -1.56
CA ILE A 412 -5.76 -14.80 -1.39
C ILE A 412 -6.54 -15.23 -2.64
N ASN A 413 -6.01 -14.99 -3.84
CA ASN A 413 -6.61 -15.50 -5.07
C ASN A 413 -6.68 -17.05 -5.05
N GLY A 414 -5.65 -17.71 -4.49
CA GLY A 414 -5.60 -19.15 -4.26
C GLY A 414 -6.45 -19.70 -3.11
N PHE A 415 -7.29 -18.91 -2.43
CA PHE A 415 -8.18 -19.42 -1.39
C PHE A 415 -9.34 -20.24 -1.96
N ALA A 416 -9.64 -21.36 -1.28
CA ALA A 416 -10.83 -22.17 -1.55
C ALA A 416 -12.08 -21.52 -0.96
N LEU A 417 -13.21 -21.71 -1.63
CA LEU A 417 -14.54 -21.30 -1.16
C LEU A 417 -15.24 -22.49 -0.46
N PRO A 418 -16.04 -22.26 0.60
CA PRO A 418 -16.26 -20.97 1.28
C PRO A 418 -15.02 -20.49 2.05
N LEU A 419 -14.84 -19.16 2.13
CA LEU A 419 -13.70 -18.58 2.85
C LEU A 419 -13.75 -18.95 4.34
N LYS A 420 -12.64 -19.49 4.85
CA LYS A 420 -12.48 -19.79 6.28
C LYS A 420 -12.47 -18.51 7.12
N GLU A 421 -12.96 -18.65 8.36
CA GLU A 421 -12.96 -17.56 9.34
C GLU A 421 -11.56 -17.01 9.65
N GLU A 422 -10.51 -17.85 9.58
CA GLU A 422 -9.11 -17.39 9.71
C GLU A 422 -8.70 -16.36 8.63
N HIS A 423 -9.31 -16.41 7.44
CA HIS A 423 -9.06 -15.46 6.35
C HIS A 423 -9.90 -14.19 6.52
N LYS A 424 -11.17 -14.32 6.94
CA LYS A 424 -12.04 -13.18 7.26
C LYS A 424 -11.47 -12.33 8.40
N MET A 425 -10.99 -12.98 9.47
CA MET A 425 -10.31 -12.31 10.58
C MET A 425 -8.98 -11.65 10.16
N PHE A 426 -8.25 -12.22 9.19
CA PHE A 426 -7.03 -11.62 8.65
C PHE A 426 -7.31 -10.31 7.89
N LEU A 427 -8.33 -10.29 7.01
CA LEU A 427 -8.79 -9.07 6.33
C LEU A 427 -9.13 -7.96 7.34
N ILE A 428 -10.01 -8.27 8.30
CA ILE A 428 -10.55 -7.26 9.24
C ILE A 428 -9.54 -6.81 10.30
N ARG A 429 -8.64 -7.69 10.78
CA ARG A 429 -7.70 -7.37 11.87
C ARG A 429 -6.28 -7.00 11.43
N VAL A 430 -5.90 -7.29 10.18
CA VAL A 430 -4.53 -7.03 9.69
C VAL A 430 -4.54 -6.15 8.44
N LEU A 431 -5.27 -6.52 7.38
CA LEU A 431 -5.28 -5.72 6.14
C LEU A 431 -5.95 -4.36 6.32
N LEU A 432 -7.14 -4.29 6.93
CA LEU A 432 -7.80 -2.99 7.15
C LEU A 432 -6.96 -2.05 8.04
N PRO A 433 -6.35 -2.48 9.17
CA PRO A 433 -5.45 -1.62 9.95
C PRO A 433 -4.14 -1.19 9.28
N LEU A 434 -3.66 -1.84 8.21
CA LEU A 434 -2.48 -1.37 7.46
C LEU A 434 -2.70 0.03 6.84
N HIS A 435 -3.94 0.41 6.53
CA HIS A 435 -4.29 1.74 6.02
C HIS A 435 -4.05 2.88 7.03
N LYS A 436 -3.84 2.57 8.32
CA LYS A 436 -3.55 3.56 9.37
C LYS A 436 -2.16 4.19 9.21
N VAL A 437 -1.14 3.38 8.94
CA VAL A 437 0.29 3.75 9.02
C VAL A 437 0.62 4.88 8.04
N LYS A 438 1.56 5.76 8.39
CA LYS A 438 1.86 6.99 7.61
C LYS A 438 2.34 6.67 6.19
N SER A 439 3.32 5.77 6.07
CA SER A 439 4.01 5.30 4.86
C SER A 439 3.17 4.43 3.91
N LEU A 440 1.85 4.63 3.88
CA LEU A 440 0.90 3.82 3.10
C LEU A 440 1.20 3.88 1.59
N SER A 441 1.76 4.97 1.07
CA SER A 441 2.03 5.14 -0.36
C SER A 441 2.95 4.07 -0.94
N VAL A 442 3.97 3.66 -0.17
CA VAL A 442 4.95 2.63 -0.55
C VAL A 442 4.33 1.27 -0.88
N TYR A 443 3.17 0.93 -0.31
CA TYR A 443 2.55 -0.41 -0.43
C TYR A 443 1.03 -0.41 -0.72
N HIS A 444 0.43 0.76 -0.97
CA HIS A 444 -1.01 0.89 -1.19
C HIS A 444 -1.54 0.08 -2.38
N PRO A 445 -0.94 0.07 -3.58
CA PRO A 445 -1.46 -0.69 -4.72
C PRO A 445 -1.55 -2.19 -4.42
N GLN A 446 -0.55 -2.73 -3.72
CA GLN A 446 -0.51 -4.13 -3.27
C GLN A 446 -1.58 -4.43 -2.22
N LEU A 447 -1.87 -3.47 -1.33
CA LEU A 447 -2.89 -3.61 -0.29
C LEU A 447 -4.31 -3.52 -0.86
N ALA A 448 -4.58 -2.54 -1.72
CA ALA A 448 -5.85 -2.38 -2.44
C ALA A 448 -6.16 -3.63 -3.26
N TYR A 449 -5.18 -4.16 -4.01
CA TYR A 449 -5.33 -5.44 -4.70
C TYR A 449 -5.68 -6.59 -3.75
N CYS A 450 -5.05 -6.69 -2.57
CA CYS A 450 -5.42 -7.71 -1.58
C CYS A 450 -6.85 -7.55 -1.05
N VAL A 451 -7.34 -6.32 -0.88
CA VAL A 451 -8.70 -6.03 -0.39
C VAL A 451 -9.75 -6.35 -1.47
N VAL A 452 -9.58 -5.85 -2.69
CA VAL A 452 -10.45 -6.15 -3.84
C VAL A 452 -10.49 -7.65 -4.12
N GLN A 453 -9.33 -8.32 -4.11
CA GLN A 453 -9.25 -9.76 -4.32
C GLN A 453 -9.95 -10.59 -3.22
N PHE A 454 -10.15 -10.03 -2.02
CA PHE A 454 -10.98 -10.63 -0.97
C PHE A 454 -12.49 -10.47 -1.25
N LEU A 455 -12.92 -9.31 -1.76
CA LEU A 455 -14.32 -9.04 -2.07
C LEU A 455 -14.82 -9.86 -3.27
N GLU A 456 -13.99 -10.05 -4.30
CA GLU A 456 -14.28 -10.98 -5.42
C GLU A 456 -14.54 -12.43 -4.99
N LYS A 457 -14.06 -12.83 -3.79
CA LYS A 457 -14.22 -14.20 -3.27
C LYS A 457 -15.43 -14.34 -2.35
N ASP A 458 -15.87 -13.25 -1.71
CA ASP A 458 -16.98 -13.22 -0.76
C ASP A 458 -17.49 -11.78 -0.59
N SER A 459 -18.48 -11.40 -1.40
CA SER A 459 -19.06 -10.05 -1.45
C SER A 459 -19.69 -9.61 -0.12
N SER A 460 -20.05 -10.55 0.77
CA SER A 460 -20.57 -10.24 2.13
C SER A 460 -19.56 -9.51 3.02
N LEU A 461 -18.28 -9.50 2.64
CA LEU A 461 -17.21 -8.76 3.33
C LEU A 461 -17.18 -7.27 2.97
N THR A 462 -17.95 -6.81 1.99
CA THR A 462 -17.88 -5.43 1.47
C THR A 462 -18.35 -4.39 2.48
N GLU A 463 -19.43 -4.64 3.21
CA GLU A 463 -19.93 -3.76 4.27
C GLU A 463 -18.87 -3.49 5.37
N PRO A 464 -18.29 -4.50 6.05
CA PRO A 464 -17.28 -4.26 7.08
C PRO A 464 -15.96 -3.69 6.52
N VAL A 465 -15.61 -3.95 5.24
CA VAL A 465 -14.44 -3.33 4.57
C VAL A 465 -14.66 -1.83 4.39
N ILE A 466 -15.74 -1.41 3.74
CA ILE A 466 -16.01 0.01 3.48
C ILE A 466 -16.22 0.77 4.79
N MET A 467 -16.92 0.18 5.77
CA MET A 467 -17.08 0.79 7.10
C MET A 467 -15.76 0.87 7.87
N GLY A 468 -14.81 -0.03 7.61
CA GLY A 468 -13.43 0.03 8.11
C GLY A 468 -12.62 1.17 7.48
N LEU A 469 -12.65 1.32 6.16
CA LEU A 469 -11.98 2.41 5.45
C LEU A 469 -12.57 3.78 5.83
N LEU A 470 -13.89 3.90 5.92
CA LEU A 470 -14.55 5.13 6.39
C LEU A 470 -14.20 5.49 7.84
N LYS A 471 -13.92 4.48 8.69
CA LYS A 471 -13.43 4.67 10.07
C LYS A 471 -11.97 5.12 10.14
N PHE A 472 -11.11 4.64 9.23
CA PHE A 472 -9.69 5.01 9.17
C PHE A 472 -9.39 6.20 8.24
N TRP A 473 -10.42 6.84 7.68
CA TRP A 473 -10.32 7.89 6.68
C TRP A 473 -9.39 9.05 7.09
N PRO A 474 -8.32 9.35 6.31
CA PRO A 474 -7.33 10.39 6.64
C PRO A 474 -7.97 11.78 6.79
N LYS A 475 -7.67 12.50 7.88
CA LYS A 475 -8.20 13.86 8.14
C LYS A 475 -7.14 14.97 8.07
N THR A 476 -5.87 14.60 7.96
CA THR A 476 -4.70 15.51 7.97
C THR A 476 -3.69 15.22 6.87
N HIS A 477 -3.92 14.21 6.02
CA HIS A 477 -2.94 13.74 5.02
C HIS A 477 -3.60 13.57 3.65
N SER A 478 -3.65 14.66 2.87
CA SER A 478 -4.36 14.73 1.59
C SER A 478 -3.91 13.70 0.53
N PRO A 479 -2.62 13.32 0.40
CA PRO A 479 -2.22 12.23 -0.50
C PRO A 479 -2.91 10.90 -0.15
N LYS A 480 -2.99 10.57 1.15
CA LYS A 480 -3.71 9.36 1.60
C LYS A 480 -5.22 9.47 1.40
N GLU A 481 -5.81 10.67 1.46
CA GLU A 481 -7.23 10.84 1.12
C GLU A 481 -7.49 10.59 -0.38
N VAL A 482 -6.57 11.00 -1.27
CA VAL A 482 -6.61 10.66 -2.71
C VAL A 482 -6.44 9.14 -2.92
N MET A 483 -5.58 8.49 -2.15
CA MET A 483 -5.37 7.03 -2.23
C MET A 483 -6.60 6.23 -1.76
N PHE A 484 -7.19 6.59 -0.61
CA PHE A 484 -8.46 6.01 -0.16
C PHE A 484 -9.58 6.22 -1.20
N LEU A 485 -9.56 7.31 -1.97
CA LEU A 485 -10.49 7.52 -3.09
C LEU A 485 -10.16 6.68 -4.33
N ASN A 486 -8.93 6.19 -4.51
CA ASN A 486 -8.59 5.18 -5.54
C ASN A 486 -9.12 3.80 -5.12
N GLU A 487 -8.69 3.29 -3.97
CA GLU A 487 -9.10 1.97 -3.46
C GLU A 487 -10.62 1.84 -3.39
N LEU A 488 -11.32 2.90 -2.95
CA LEU A 488 -12.77 2.91 -2.85
C LEU A 488 -13.49 2.96 -4.21
N GLU A 489 -12.84 3.41 -5.29
CA GLU A 489 -13.39 3.24 -6.65
C GLU A 489 -13.20 1.79 -7.13
N GLU A 490 -12.00 1.22 -6.94
CA GLU A 490 -11.72 -0.19 -7.29
C GLU A 490 -12.64 -1.17 -6.53
N ILE A 491 -12.99 -0.87 -5.27
CA ILE A 491 -13.98 -1.59 -4.47
C ILE A 491 -15.41 -1.41 -5.01
N LEU A 492 -15.76 -0.23 -5.53
CA LEU A 492 -17.07 0.06 -6.09
C LEU A 492 -17.27 -0.50 -7.51
N ASP A 493 -16.19 -0.81 -8.24
CA ASP A 493 -16.27 -1.53 -9.53
C ASP A 493 -16.60 -3.03 -9.35
N VAL A 494 -16.40 -3.60 -8.15
CA VAL A 494 -16.69 -5.02 -7.84
C VAL A 494 -17.86 -5.21 -6.86
N ILE A 495 -18.51 -4.15 -6.39
CA ILE A 495 -19.58 -4.23 -5.38
C ILE A 495 -20.90 -4.78 -5.97
N GLU A 496 -21.55 -5.70 -5.27
CA GLU A 496 -22.93 -6.07 -5.61
C GLU A 496 -23.92 -4.96 -5.22
N PRO A 497 -24.96 -4.67 -6.03
CA PRO A 497 -25.99 -3.67 -5.69
C PRO A 497 -26.65 -3.92 -4.33
N ASN A 498 -26.81 -5.18 -3.92
CA ASN A 498 -27.37 -5.56 -2.61
C ASN A 498 -26.48 -5.12 -1.42
N GLU A 499 -25.15 -5.12 -1.61
CA GLU A 499 -24.17 -4.68 -0.62
C GLU A 499 -24.01 -3.16 -0.65
N PHE A 500 -24.00 -2.55 -1.85
CA PHE A 500 -24.00 -1.11 -2.05
C PHE A 500 -25.14 -0.41 -1.29
N VAL A 501 -26.34 -0.99 -1.30
CA VAL A 501 -27.52 -0.45 -0.62
C VAL A 501 -27.32 -0.27 0.89
N LYS A 502 -26.44 -1.05 1.52
CA LYS A 502 -26.11 -0.95 2.96
C LYS A 502 -25.14 0.20 3.25
N VAL A 503 -24.13 0.38 2.39
CA VAL A 503 -23.02 1.33 2.60
C VAL A 503 -23.21 2.72 2.00
N GLN A 504 -24.13 2.87 1.04
CA GLN A 504 -24.32 4.12 0.27
C GLN A 504 -24.48 5.38 1.14
N GLU A 505 -25.21 5.33 2.25
CA GLU A 505 -25.45 6.52 3.07
C GLU A 505 -24.18 7.02 3.79
N PRO A 506 -23.45 6.21 4.58
CA PRO A 506 -22.17 6.66 5.16
C PRO A 506 -21.11 6.96 4.10
N LEU A 507 -21.08 6.21 2.99
CA LEU A 507 -20.19 6.42 1.84
C LEU A 507 -20.37 7.82 1.23
N PHE A 508 -21.56 8.14 0.72
CA PHE A 508 -21.79 9.42 0.06
C PHE A 508 -21.76 10.61 1.04
N ARG A 509 -22.01 10.41 2.34
CA ARG A 509 -21.75 11.41 3.39
C ARG A 509 -20.25 11.72 3.58
N GLN A 510 -19.33 10.83 3.19
CA GLN A 510 -17.90 11.12 3.14
C GLN A 510 -17.48 11.70 1.78
N LEU A 511 -17.96 11.17 0.65
CA LEU A 511 -17.72 11.74 -0.68
C LEU A 511 -18.18 13.20 -0.78
N ALA A 512 -19.32 13.57 -0.19
CA ALA A 512 -19.80 14.95 -0.10
C ALA A 512 -18.80 15.91 0.60
N LYS A 513 -17.97 15.39 1.54
CA LYS A 513 -16.91 16.16 2.20
C LYS A 513 -15.68 16.25 1.29
N CYS A 514 -15.30 15.17 0.62
CA CYS A 514 -14.18 15.14 -0.32
C CYS A 514 -14.41 16.11 -1.50
N VAL A 515 -15.61 16.09 -2.09
CA VAL A 515 -16.07 17.06 -3.11
C VAL A 515 -16.14 18.49 -2.59
N SER A 516 -16.28 18.67 -1.27
CA SER A 516 -16.21 19.99 -0.59
C SER A 516 -14.82 20.33 -0.05
N SER A 517 -13.80 19.54 -0.35
CA SER A 517 -12.44 19.77 0.15
C SER A 517 -11.82 20.98 -0.56
N PRO A 518 -11.18 21.92 0.17
CA PRO A 518 -10.41 22.99 -0.48
C PRO A 518 -9.15 22.46 -1.18
N HIS A 519 -8.72 21.23 -0.87
CA HIS A 519 -7.55 20.59 -1.48
C HIS A 519 -7.90 20.02 -2.85
N PHE A 520 -7.38 20.63 -3.91
CA PHE A 520 -7.88 20.38 -5.28
C PHE A 520 -7.82 18.91 -5.69
N GLN A 521 -6.71 18.21 -5.45
CA GLN A 521 -6.57 16.80 -5.83
C GLN A 521 -7.60 15.88 -5.18
N VAL A 522 -8.10 16.21 -3.97
CA VAL A 522 -9.13 15.43 -3.27
C VAL A 522 -10.51 15.65 -3.90
N ALA A 523 -10.87 16.92 -4.13
CA ALA A 523 -12.16 17.26 -4.74
C ALA A 523 -12.23 16.78 -6.20
N GLU A 524 -11.14 16.96 -6.96
CA GLU A 524 -10.97 16.45 -8.33
C GLU A 524 -11.06 14.92 -8.36
N ARG A 525 -10.33 14.20 -7.49
CA ARG A 525 -10.37 12.73 -7.44
C ARG A 525 -11.75 12.18 -7.08
N ALA A 526 -12.45 12.81 -6.14
CA ALA A 526 -13.81 12.44 -5.78
C ALA A 526 -14.81 12.74 -6.90
N LEU A 527 -14.66 13.85 -7.62
CA LEU A 527 -15.52 14.21 -8.75
C LEU A 527 -15.34 13.30 -9.97
N TYR A 528 -14.19 12.62 -10.11
CA TYR A 528 -13.99 11.62 -11.17
C TYR A 528 -14.92 10.39 -11.06
N TYR A 529 -15.52 10.11 -9.90
CA TYR A 529 -16.50 9.02 -9.74
C TYR A 529 -17.73 9.18 -10.67
N TRP A 530 -18.05 10.41 -11.09
CA TRP A 530 -19.13 10.70 -12.04
C TRP A 530 -18.79 10.35 -13.51
N ASN A 531 -17.54 9.96 -13.80
CA ASN A 531 -17.13 9.46 -15.12
C ASN A 531 -17.17 7.93 -15.21
N ASN A 532 -17.34 7.23 -14.09
CA ASN A 532 -17.42 5.78 -14.03
C ASN A 532 -18.85 5.31 -14.30
N GLU A 533 -19.07 4.58 -15.40
CA GLU A 533 -20.41 4.15 -15.83
C GLU A 533 -21.10 3.22 -14.82
N TYR A 534 -20.33 2.36 -14.14
CA TYR A 534 -20.90 1.42 -13.17
C TYR A 534 -21.34 2.15 -11.89
N ILE A 535 -20.46 2.98 -11.32
CA ILE A 535 -20.79 3.83 -10.16
C ILE A 535 -21.99 4.75 -10.49
N MET A 536 -22.05 5.33 -11.69
CA MET A 536 -23.19 6.14 -12.12
C MET A 536 -24.50 5.35 -12.21
N SER A 537 -24.46 4.07 -12.59
CA SER A 537 -25.66 3.20 -12.58
C SER A 537 -26.15 2.92 -11.15
N LEU A 538 -25.24 2.58 -10.22
CA LEU A 538 -25.55 2.39 -8.80
C LEU A 538 -26.13 3.66 -8.15
N ILE A 539 -25.61 4.84 -8.52
CA ILE A 539 -26.13 6.14 -8.08
C ILE A 539 -27.53 6.41 -8.67
N SER A 540 -27.80 6.00 -9.91
CA SER A 540 -29.09 6.17 -10.57
C SER A 540 -30.21 5.41 -9.86
N ASP A 541 -30.01 4.11 -9.64
CA ASP A 541 -31.01 3.26 -8.98
C ASP A 541 -31.29 3.68 -7.52
N ASN A 542 -30.32 4.35 -6.89
CA ASN A 542 -30.40 4.84 -5.50
C ASN A 542 -30.54 6.36 -5.37
N ALA A 543 -30.86 7.08 -6.46
CA ALA A 543 -30.82 8.55 -6.50
C ALA A 543 -31.67 9.21 -5.40
N ALA A 544 -32.79 8.59 -5.02
CA ALA A 544 -33.69 9.01 -3.94
C ALA A 544 -32.98 9.21 -2.58
N LYS A 545 -31.92 8.45 -2.29
CA LYS A 545 -31.10 8.60 -1.07
C LYS A 545 -29.84 9.43 -1.31
N ILE A 546 -29.16 9.23 -2.43
CA ILE A 546 -27.83 9.81 -2.68
C ILE A 546 -27.91 11.30 -3.06
N LEU A 547 -28.90 11.72 -3.86
CA LEU A 547 -28.99 13.11 -4.32
C LEU A 547 -29.20 14.11 -3.15
N PRO A 548 -30.08 13.89 -2.16
CA PRO A 548 -30.19 14.77 -0.99
C PRO A 548 -28.89 14.91 -0.18
N ILE A 549 -28.02 13.89 -0.18
CA ILE A 549 -26.74 13.89 0.54
C ILE A 549 -25.68 14.69 -0.24
N MET A 550 -25.61 14.50 -1.56
CA MET A 550 -24.60 15.13 -2.42
C MET A 550 -24.95 16.58 -2.84
N PHE A 551 -26.24 16.90 -2.98
CA PHE A 551 -26.69 18.18 -3.50
C PHE A 551 -26.18 19.40 -2.69
N PRO A 552 -26.20 19.43 -1.33
CA PRO A 552 -25.69 20.57 -0.57
C PRO A 552 -24.20 20.85 -0.80
N ALA A 553 -23.39 19.79 -0.98
CA ALA A 553 -21.96 19.91 -1.27
C ALA A 553 -21.72 20.51 -2.66
N LEU A 554 -22.31 19.89 -3.70
CA LEU A 554 -22.16 20.34 -5.08
C LEU A 554 -22.72 21.76 -5.28
N TYR A 555 -23.93 22.05 -4.78
CA TYR A 555 -24.61 23.34 -4.96
C TYR A 555 -24.04 24.48 -4.08
N LYS A 556 -23.25 24.18 -3.05
CA LYS A 556 -22.44 25.18 -2.33
C LYS A 556 -21.23 25.58 -3.16
N ASN A 557 -20.42 24.60 -3.58
CA ASN A 557 -19.15 24.85 -4.24
C ASN A 557 -19.31 25.31 -5.71
N SER A 558 -20.44 25.01 -6.37
CA SER A 558 -20.77 25.57 -7.69
C SER A 558 -20.99 27.09 -7.71
N LYS A 559 -21.06 27.76 -6.54
CA LYS A 559 -21.20 29.23 -6.45
C LYS A 559 -19.88 29.95 -6.21
N SER A 560 -18.92 29.28 -5.61
CA SER A 560 -17.57 29.80 -5.39
C SER A 560 -16.65 28.62 -5.10
N HIS A 561 -15.72 28.36 -6.01
CA HIS A 561 -14.58 27.50 -5.79
C HIS A 561 -13.35 28.17 -6.40
N TRP A 562 -12.21 28.10 -5.72
CA TRP A 562 -11.00 28.86 -6.13
C TRP A 562 -10.37 28.28 -7.41
N ASN A 563 -10.43 26.95 -7.57
CA ASN A 563 -9.96 26.24 -8.76
C ASN A 563 -11.10 26.08 -9.77
N LYS A 564 -10.88 26.59 -11.00
CA LYS A 564 -11.85 26.59 -12.11
C LYS A 564 -12.14 25.19 -12.68
N THR A 565 -11.19 24.26 -12.66
CA THR A 565 -11.37 22.89 -13.17
C THR A 565 -12.42 22.16 -12.34
N ILE A 566 -12.28 22.20 -11.02
CA ILE A 566 -13.25 21.65 -10.06
C ILE A 566 -14.61 22.34 -10.19
N HIS A 567 -14.65 23.65 -10.41
CA HIS A 567 -15.90 24.37 -10.66
C HIS A 567 -16.64 23.83 -11.89
N GLY A 568 -15.92 23.50 -12.97
CA GLY A 568 -16.47 22.83 -14.16
C GLY A 568 -16.92 21.39 -13.89
N LEU A 569 -16.12 20.58 -13.18
CA LEU A 569 -16.46 19.21 -12.81
C LEU A 569 -17.73 19.15 -11.93
N ILE A 570 -17.89 20.08 -10.99
CA ILE A 570 -19.09 20.23 -10.16
C ILE A 570 -20.33 20.53 -11.02
N TYR A 571 -20.21 21.40 -12.03
CA TYR A 571 -21.33 21.64 -12.96
C TYR A 571 -21.67 20.40 -13.78
N ASN A 572 -20.68 19.59 -14.20
CA ASN A 572 -20.94 18.32 -14.89
C ASN A 572 -21.70 17.34 -13.98
N ALA A 573 -21.24 17.14 -12.75
CA ALA A 573 -21.92 16.27 -11.77
C ALA A 573 -23.35 16.76 -11.45
N LEU A 574 -23.57 18.07 -11.31
CA LEU A 574 -24.91 18.65 -11.12
C LEU A 574 -25.81 18.44 -12.35
N LYS A 575 -25.26 18.56 -13.56
CA LYS A 575 -26.00 18.30 -14.81
C LYS A 575 -26.42 16.84 -14.92
N LEU A 576 -25.51 15.90 -14.66
CA LEU A 576 -25.80 14.47 -14.65
C LEU A 576 -26.93 14.13 -13.65
N PHE A 577 -26.85 14.63 -12.41
CA PHE A 577 -27.91 14.43 -11.42
C PHE A 577 -29.27 15.00 -11.83
N MET A 578 -29.29 16.13 -12.55
CA MET A 578 -30.51 16.74 -13.08
C MET A 578 -31.09 15.91 -14.24
N GLU A 579 -30.24 15.36 -15.11
CA GLU A 579 -30.64 14.47 -16.21
C GLU A 579 -31.16 13.10 -15.71
N MET A 580 -30.63 12.60 -14.59
CA MET A 580 -31.11 11.37 -13.94
C MET A 580 -32.51 11.53 -13.32
N ASN A 581 -32.77 12.62 -12.57
CA ASN A 581 -34.07 12.86 -11.96
C ASN A 581 -34.35 14.35 -11.69
N GLN A 582 -34.81 15.05 -12.72
CA GLN A 582 -35.19 16.47 -12.68
C GLN A 582 -36.09 16.82 -11.47
N LYS A 583 -37.14 16.01 -11.22
CA LYS A 583 -38.08 16.30 -10.12
C LYS A 583 -37.39 16.25 -8.75
N LEU A 584 -36.62 15.19 -8.49
CA LEU A 584 -35.89 15.05 -7.23
C LEU A 584 -34.82 16.15 -7.08
N PHE A 585 -34.20 16.59 -8.17
CA PHE A 585 -33.26 17.70 -8.19
C PHE A 585 -33.92 19.05 -7.83
N ASP A 586 -35.12 19.32 -8.35
CA ASP A 586 -35.91 20.51 -8.00
C ASP A 586 -36.44 20.45 -6.56
N ASP A 587 -36.85 19.29 -6.08
CA ASP A 587 -37.25 19.06 -4.69
C ASP A 587 -36.06 19.27 -3.73
N CYS A 588 -34.87 18.73 -4.04
CA CYS A 588 -33.64 18.99 -3.29
C CYS A 588 -33.24 20.47 -3.31
N THR A 589 -33.42 21.14 -4.45
CA THR A 589 -33.17 22.58 -4.61
C THR A 589 -34.10 23.41 -3.71
N GLN A 590 -35.35 23.01 -3.53
CA GLN A 590 -36.30 23.65 -2.62
C GLN A 590 -35.95 23.36 -1.15
N GLN A 591 -35.68 22.09 -0.80
CA GLN A 591 -35.31 21.69 0.56
C GLN A 591 -34.05 22.43 1.04
N TYR A 592 -33.00 22.51 0.22
CA TYR A 592 -31.77 23.25 0.57
C TYR A 592 -32.01 24.76 0.77
N LYS A 593 -32.91 25.39 -0.01
CA LYS A 593 -33.30 26.79 0.20
C LYS A 593 -34.05 26.96 1.53
N ALA A 594 -34.98 26.05 1.85
CA ALA A 594 -35.75 26.08 3.09
C ALA A 594 -34.87 25.82 4.32
N GLU A 595 -33.97 24.85 4.26
CA GLU A 595 -32.98 24.55 5.30
C GLU A 595 -32.06 25.76 5.54
N LYS A 596 -31.46 26.34 4.50
CA LYS A 596 -30.60 27.51 4.63
C LYS A 596 -31.32 28.74 5.21
N GLN A 597 -32.64 28.83 5.04
CA GLN A 597 -33.44 29.87 5.70
C GLN A 597 -33.76 29.50 7.16
N ARG A 598 -34.01 28.22 7.47
CA ARG A 598 -34.15 27.68 8.83
C ARG A 598 -32.89 27.86 9.66
N GLU A 599 -31.70 27.65 9.08
CA GLU A 599 -30.41 27.92 9.72
C GLU A 599 -30.25 29.39 10.11
N LYS A 600 -30.56 30.33 9.21
CA LYS A 600 -30.55 31.77 9.53
C LYS A 600 -31.48 32.12 10.68
N TYR A 601 -32.68 31.53 10.74
CA TYR A 601 -33.60 31.74 11.86
C TYR A 601 -33.02 31.18 13.17
N LYS A 602 -32.43 29.98 13.17
CA LYS A 602 -31.75 29.40 14.35
C LYS A 602 -30.55 30.23 14.83
N VAL A 603 -29.80 30.85 13.90
CA VAL A 603 -28.71 31.77 14.25
C VAL A 603 -29.26 33.03 14.92
N LYS A 604 -30.31 33.65 14.36
CA LYS A 604 -30.98 34.80 15.00
C LYS A 604 -31.59 34.47 16.36
N GLU A 605 -32.25 33.32 16.49
CA GLU A 605 -32.80 32.82 17.76
C GLU A 605 -31.70 32.66 18.82
N ARG A 606 -30.53 32.15 18.41
CA ARG A 606 -29.35 32.04 19.28
C ARG A 606 -28.77 33.41 19.64
N GLU A 607 -28.67 34.33 18.69
CA GLU A 607 -28.24 35.72 18.94
C GLU A 607 -29.18 36.41 19.94
N GLU A 608 -30.50 36.29 19.74
CA GLU A 608 -31.51 36.81 20.66
C GLU A 608 -31.40 36.19 22.07
N VAL A 609 -31.11 34.90 22.19
CA VAL A 609 -30.88 34.25 23.49
C VAL A 609 -29.61 34.80 24.15
N TRP A 610 -28.53 35.02 23.40
CA TRP A 610 -27.32 35.65 23.92
C TRP A 610 -27.57 37.10 24.38
N TYR A 611 -28.28 37.93 23.60
CA TYR A 611 -28.66 39.28 24.03
C TYR A 611 -29.53 39.27 25.29
N LYS A 612 -30.45 38.31 25.43
CA LYS A 612 -31.27 38.15 26.65
C LYS A 612 -30.41 37.73 27.87
N ILE A 613 -29.39 36.89 27.68
CA ILE A 613 -28.43 36.52 28.72
C ILE A 613 -27.55 37.71 29.11
N GLU A 614 -27.05 38.46 28.13
CA GLU A 614 -26.23 39.67 28.32
C GLU A 614 -26.99 40.74 29.10
N GLU A 615 -28.25 40.99 28.75
CA GLU A 615 -29.10 41.97 29.42
C GLU A 615 -29.48 41.54 30.85
N LEU A 616 -29.78 40.26 31.07
CA LEU A 616 -29.97 39.72 32.42
C LEU A 616 -28.69 39.77 33.27
N ALA A 617 -27.52 39.59 32.65
CA ALA A 617 -26.23 39.77 33.33
C ALA A 617 -25.99 41.24 33.69
N ARG A 618 -26.28 42.18 32.78
CA ARG A 618 -26.19 43.63 32.98
C ARG A 618 -27.08 44.12 34.14
N GLN A 619 -28.24 43.50 34.34
CA GLN A 619 -29.18 43.82 35.41
C GLN A 619 -28.80 43.24 36.79
N ASN A 620 -27.77 42.40 36.88
CA ASN A 620 -27.28 41.89 38.17
C ASN A 620 -26.59 43.01 38.98
N PRO A 621 -26.91 43.24 40.26
CA PRO A 621 -26.20 44.21 41.11
C PRO A 621 -24.68 43.98 41.21
N GLN A 622 -24.21 42.74 41.00
CA GLN A 622 -22.78 42.42 40.94
C GLN A 622 -22.12 42.72 39.58
N TYR A 623 -22.88 43.09 38.55
CA TYR A 623 -22.36 43.42 37.23
C TYR A 623 -21.34 44.56 37.28
N MET A 624 -21.60 45.62 38.04
CA MET A 624 -20.66 46.73 38.21
C MET A 624 -19.34 46.30 38.86
N LEU A 625 -19.40 45.41 39.86
CA LEU A 625 -18.22 44.85 40.55
C LEU A 625 -17.33 44.03 39.60
N TYR A 626 -17.93 43.36 38.61
CA TYR A 626 -17.17 42.59 37.61
C TYR A 626 -16.80 43.42 36.37
N SER A 627 -17.62 44.40 35.96
CA SER A 627 -17.39 45.30 34.82
C SER A 627 -16.05 46.01 34.96
N ASP A 628 -15.81 46.65 36.11
CA ASP A 628 -14.54 47.35 36.36
C ASP A 628 -13.36 46.37 36.53
N SER A 629 -13.60 45.12 36.96
CA SER A 629 -12.55 44.09 37.02
C SER A 629 -12.15 43.55 35.64
N VAL A 630 -13.11 43.43 34.72
CA VAL A 630 -12.87 42.94 33.35
C VAL A 630 -12.13 44.00 32.53
N ALA A 631 -12.31 45.29 32.82
CA ALA A 631 -11.49 46.36 32.25
C ALA A 631 -9.98 46.22 32.58
N VAL A 632 -9.61 45.49 33.64
CA VAL A 632 -8.21 45.23 34.04
C VAL A 632 -7.69 43.88 33.51
N TYR A 633 -8.58 42.97 33.11
CA TYR A 633 -8.23 41.63 32.61
C TYR A 633 -8.77 41.34 31.20
N SER A 634 -8.99 42.38 30.40
CA SER A 634 -9.14 42.26 28.95
C SER A 634 -7.81 41.83 28.34
N MET A 635 -7.60 40.53 28.16
CA MET A 635 -6.58 40.07 27.21
C MET A 635 -6.92 40.62 25.83
N GLU A 636 -6.02 41.44 25.28
CA GLU A 636 -6.18 42.09 23.99
C GLU A 636 -6.06 41.07 22.83
N THR A 637 -7.11 40.27 22.63
CA THR A 637 -7.40 39.73 21.29
C THR A 637 -7.98 40.86 20.46
N GLU A 638 -7.11 41.68 19.86
CA GLU A 638 -7.49 42.81 19.00
C GLU A 638 -8.40 42.34 17.84
N THR A 639 -9.71 42.48 18.01
CA THR A 639 -10.64 42.44 16.88
C THR A 639 -10.39 43.71 16.07
N PRO A 640 -9.94 43.62 14.81
CA PRO A 640 -9.56 44.80 14.02
C PRO A 640 -10.74 45.77 13.94
N THR A 641 -10.47 47.05 14.18
CA THR A 641 -11.52 48.06 14.29
C THR A 641 -12.23 48.27 12.96
N ALA A 642 -13.40 48.93 12.97
CA ALA A 642 -14.08 49.32 11.74
C ALA A 642 -13.20 50.21 10.84
N GLU A 643 -12.26 50.95 11.41
CA GLU A 643 -11.29 51.78 10.69
C GLU A 643 -10.17 50.92 10.09
N ASP A 644 -9.65 49.93 10.81
CA ASP A 644 -8.69 48.95 10.28
C ASP A 644 -9.27 48.13 9.13
N ILE A 645 -10.53 47.71 9.25
CA ILE A 645 -11.24 46.96 8.19
C ILE A 645 -11.47 47.86 6.96
N GLN A 646 -11.77 49.16 7.14
CA GLN A 646 -11.82 50.11 6.02
C GLN A 646 -10.44 50.35 5.41
N LEU A 647 -9.38 50.48 6.23
CA LEU A 647 -8.02 50.70 5.77
C LEU A 647 -7.52 49.49 4.97
N LEU A 648 -7.68 48.27 5.50
CA LEU A 648 -7.32 47.03 4.83
C LEU A 648 -8.07 46.87 3.50
N LYS A 649 -9.38 47.14 3.49
CA LYS A 649 -10.19 47.11 2.26
C LYS A 649 -9.70 48.13 1.23
N LYS A 650 -9.38 49.35 1.65
CA LYS A 650 -8.85 50.42 0.80
C LYS A 650 -7.45 50.11 0.26
N THR A 651 -6.60 49.47 1.06
CA THR A 651 -5.29 48.95 0.64
C THR A 651 -5.47 47.86 -0.43
N VAL A 652 -6.32 46.86 -0.19
CA VAL A 652 -6.62 45.81 -1.19
C VAL A 652 -7.22 46.39 -2.48
N GLU A 653 -8.09 47.40 -2.39
CA GLU A 653 -8.63 48.10 -3.57
C GLU A 653 -7.57 48.90 -4.34
N THR A 654 -6.54 49.45 -3.66
CA THR A 654 -5.41 50.12 -4.32
C THR A 654 -4.42 49.12 -4.93
N GLU A 655 -4.06 48.04 -4.23
CA GLU A 655 -3.18 46.99 -4.76
C GLU A 655 -3.80 46.29 -5.98
N ALA A 656 -5.10 45.96 -5.94
CA ALA A 656 -5.82 45.45 -7.09
C ALA A 656 -5.80 46.46 -8.27
N SER A 657 -5.95 47.76 -7.98
CA SER A 657 -5.87 48.83 -8.98
C SER A 657 -4.45 49.09 -9.52
N GLN A 658 -3.40 48.62 -8.83
CA GLN A 658 -2.01 48.68 -9.27
C GLN A 658 -1.62 47.43 -10.07
N GLY A 659 -2.00 46.23 -9.64
CA GLY A 659 -1.81 44.99 -10.42
C GLY A 659 -2.45 45.03 -11.81
N VAL A 660 -3.62 45.67 -11.93
CA VAL A 660 -4.29 45.91 -13.24
C VAL A 660 -3.53 46.90 -14.14
N LYS A 661 -2.66 47.77 -13.59
CA LYS A 661 -1.83 48.69 -14.37
C LYS A 661 -0.52 48.06 -14.84
N ASP A 662 0.10 47.21 -14.02
CA ASP A 662 1.38 46.58 -14.36
C ASP A 662 1.25 45.44 -15.39
N LEU A 663 0.05 44.84 -15.52
CA LEU A 663 -0.30 43.89 -16.59
C LEU A 663 -0.24 44.46 -18.04
N LYS A 664 0.21 45.70 -18.25
CA LYS A 664 0.33 46.36 -19.56
C LYS A 664 1.77 46.62 -20.03
N LYS A 665 2.79 45.94 -19.48
CA LYS A 665 4.16 45.96 -20.01
C LYS A 665 4.77 44.56 -20.07
N ASP A 666 5.12 44.11 -21.27
CA ASP A 666 5.87 42.87 -21.48
C ASP A 666 7.24 42.87 -20.77
N LYS A 667 7.55 41.79 -20.06
CA LYS A 667 8.90 41.21 -19.98
C LYS A 667 8.99 39.83 -19.31
N VAL A 668 9.47 38.87 -20.10
CA VAL A 668 10.43 37.79 -19.81
C VAL A 668 10.50 37.28 -18.35
N LEU A 669 10.17 35.99 -18.15
CA LEU A 669 10.37 35.30 -16.88
C LEU A 669 11.85 35.21 -16.47
N THR A 670 12.14 35.60 -15.24
CA THR A 670 13.28 35.07 -14.46
C THR A 670 12.80 34.72 -13.05
N ARG A 671 13.23 33.56 -12.54
CA ARG A 671 12.72 32.94 -11.30
C ARG A 671 13.24 33.69 -10.06
N ARG A 672 12.49 34.69 -9.60
CA ARG A 672 12.67 35.24 -8.23
C ARG A 672 12.11 34.26 -7.20
N LYS A 673 12.74 34.19 -6.02
CA LYS A 673 12.16 33.52 -4.85
C LYS A 673 10.98 34.35 -4.34
N SER A 674 9.97 33.69 -3.80
CA SER A 674 8.84 34.33 -3.12
C SER A 674 9.25 34.75 -1.72
N GLU A 675 9.50 36.03 -1.52
CA GLU A 675 9.49 36.63 -0.18
C GLU A 675 8.02 36.91 0.18
N LEU A 676 7.46 36.07 1.05
CA LEU A 676 6.15 36.32 1.66
C LEU A 676 6.26 37.53 2.61
N PRO A 677 5.22 38.38 2.72
CA PRO A 677 5.17 39.41 3.75
C PRO A 677 5.35 38.78 5.13
N GLN A 678 6.38 39.22 5.86
CA GLN A 678 6.64 38.75 7.21
C GLN A 678 5.59 39.32 8.14
N ASP A 679 4.76 38.44 8.73
CA ASP A 679 3.72 38.87 9.65
C ASP A 679 4.33 39.49 10.92
N VAL A 680 4.07 40.78 11.09
CA VAL A 680 4.55 41.59 12.21
C VAL A 680 3.95 41.11 13.53
N TYR A 681 2.74 40.52 13.53
CA TYR A 681 2.15 39.93 14.74
C TYR A 681 2.87 38.66 15.15
N THR A 682 3.18 37.75 14.22
CA THR A 682 4.01 36.56 14.48
C THR A 682 5.40 36.94 15.01
N ILE A 683 6.05 37.98 14.46
CA ILE A 683 7.35 38.45 14.98
C ILE A 683 7.19 39.02 16.40
N LYS A 684 6.23 39.94 16.63
CA LYS A 684 5.93 40.47 17.98
C LYS A 684 5.63 39.36 18.99
N ALA A 685 4.88 38.33 18.60
CA ALA A 685 4.53 37.21 19.45
C ALA A 685 5.77 36.38 19.84
N LEU A 686 6.69 36.14 18.90
CA LEU A 686 7.96 35.47 19.16
C LEU A 686 8.91 36.31 20.04
N GLU A 687 8.94 37.63 19.86
CA GLU A 687 9.72 38.54 20.72
C GLU A 687 9.14 38.68 22.14
N ALA A 688 7.81 38.64 22.28
CA ALA A 688 7.11 38.71 23.56
C ALA A 688 7.17 37.39 24.36
N HIS A 689 7.36 36.25 23.70
CA HIS A 689 7.29 34.92 24.32
C HIS A 689 8.56 34.58 25.13
N LYS A 690 8.76 35.26 26.26
CA LYS A 690 9.79 34.91 27.26
C LYS A 690 9.67 33.45 27.69
N ARG A 691 10.74 32.70 27.45
CA ARG A 691 10.89 31.29 27.79
C ARG A 691 11.00 31.14 29.31
N ALA A 692 10.21 30.24 29.91
CA ALA A 692 10.14 30.08 31.37
C ALA A 692 11.32 29.29 31.99
N GLU A 693 12.55 29.58 31.56
CA GLU A 693 13.76 28.87 32.01
C GLU A 693 14.47 29.54 33.20
N GLU A 694 14.05 30.76 33.61
CA GLU A 694 14.59 31.45 34.82
C GLU A 694 14.30 30.73 36.16
N TYR A 695 13.54 29.63 36.16
CA TYR A 695 13.22 28.83 37.35
C TYR A 695 13.79 27.40 37.34
N LEU A 696 14.69 27.07 36.42
CA LEU A 696 15.43 25.80 36.40
C LEU A 696 16.91 26.03 36.70
N THR A 697 17.23 26.21 37.99
CA THR A 697 18.62 26.19 38.48
C THR A 697 19.25 24.82 38.24
N ALA A 698 20.05 24.70 37.18
CA ALA A 698 20.90 23.54 36.94
C ALA A 698 21.95 23.40 38.07
N ASN A 699 22.01 22.23 38.69
CA ASN A 699 22.92 21.96 39.80
C ASN A 699 24.38 21.91 39.29
N GLN A 700 25.30 22.64 39.93
CA GLN A 700 26.68 22.84 39.43
C GLN A 700 27.73 22.06 40.25
N GLU A 701 27.60 20.73 40.30
CA GLU A 701 28.60 19.80 40.86
C GLU A 701 28.76 18.57 39.96
N ALA A 702 29.96 17.97 39.97
CA ALA A 702 30.50 16.99 39.00
C ALA A 702 30.63 17.56 37.55
N LEU A 703 31.81 17.69 36.94
CA LEU A 703 33.17 17.19 37.24
C LEU A 703 33.33 15.66 37.16
#